data_AF-A0A8T4LUZ3-F1
#
_entry.id   AF-A0A8T4LUZ3-F1
#
_cell.length_a   1.000
_cell.length_b   1.000
_cell.length_c   1.000
_cell.angle_alpha   90.00
_cell.angle_beta   90.00
_cell.angle_gamma   90.00
#
_symmetry.space_group_name_H-M   'P 1'
#
loop_
_entity.id
_entity.type
_entity.pdbx_description
1 polymer ?
#
loop_
_entity_poly.entity_id
_entity_poly.type
_entity_poly.pdbx_seq_one_letter_code
_entity_poly.pdbx_strand_id
1 'polypeptide(L)'
;MRFAAAIILLSLFLAGCTERPQATLQDSLTQLQSMDAERYGDDGEFGNLDSFSASLETFKSEQAPKITDEKARNAFVAFVDYKFKLVEAQKQFAQAVSFSPADFKKPLVLQQAQQSLSLAESKFDEARSALDSFETTFPEYAGLAGLESEKGKINSLKQMAAGVSQFAQEEADKMPKRTPSGLAAGDFESAKKIAIDKITGEGPVRVFSTGEVLEAGVEVRQDVPPDVNSLVFKTDAKTAFFWLDDLPGQPFEHRTRFAFVYENGDYIVFEGGFWPVIEGRQLWIDGKTGVPEEIVFEKLGLSADTIDGGLLYSPLPRAQALSFEPAQAPPQGPLTATNVPCKCGPSRVYAVIAQGNNDSMFNVTAQGIFDALAGRGVGADNVTFMTPPESSGPSVDTSTSEDALKSALGEIKNKTRCCDVVLVYLSGHGYLYCKVTWYNRITGAITVEENRKDSKFNSYTRDCPAVGEKRGLGTWQVMSVQKSHGMRMGTDWLKAEELDAMLDEIKNCNLHIFIDSCHSGGAIDSLKGSGRFITTAAEANKVSWGNKVDGMAAGSGLIDGLNGAAGADANGDGTVSLDEATEFARNNANARSRDTGLIQQLTTDMNSNPQYWRSPNACNCPNDCGDAARVPSPSPSPGGDRVASPSPGDWIASPSPSPTPSPSPHDYMTIA
;
A
#
# COMPACT_ATOMS: atom_id res chain seq x y z
N MET A 1 10.35 -17.63 22.83
CA MET A 1 9.42 -18.57 23.51
C MET A 1 9.46 -20.02 22.99
N ARG A 2 9.94 -20.33 21.77
CA ARG A 2 10.08 -21.72 21.28
C ARG A 2 11.11 -22.59 22.03
N PHE A 3 11.94 -22.01 22.89
CA PHE A 3 12.97 -22.72 23.67
C PHE A 3 12.43 -23.35 24.97
N ALA A 4 11.29 -22.90 25.51
CA ALA A 4 10.78 -23.41 26.80
C ALA A 4 10.09 -24.77 26.66
N ALA A 5 9.30 -24.97 25.59
CA ALA A 5 8.62 -26.25 25.33
C ALA A 5 9.60 -27.41 25.03
N ALA A 6 10.73 -27.10 24.37
CA ALA A 6 11.78 -28.09 24.09
C ALA A 6 12.53 -28.51 25.37
N ILE A 7 12.66 -27.64 26.38
CA ILE A 7 13.36 -27.94 27.63
C ILE A 7 12.52 -28.82 28.58
N ILE A 8 11.19 -28.70 28.54
CA ILE A 8 10.28 -29.58 29.32
C ILE A 8 10.25 -31.00 28.73
N LEU A 9 10.32 -31.14 27.40
CA LEU A 9 10.43 -32.46 26.75
C LEU A 9 11.83 -33.09 26.88
N LEU A 10 12.90 -32.28 26.90
CA LEU A 10 14.28 -32.77 27.01
C LEU A 10 14.65 -33.18 28.46
N SER A 11 14.02 -32.58 29.48
CA SER A 11 14.25 -32.94 30.89
C SER A 11 13.63 -34.28 31.30
N LEU A 12 12.66 -34.81 30.53
CA LEU A 12 12.09 -36.15 30.72
C LEU A 12 12.93 -37.29 30.11
N PHE A 13 13.93 -36.96 29.26
CA PHE A 13 14.75 -37.96 28.57
C PHE A 13 16.09 -38.28 29.26
N LEU A 14 16.55 -37.45 30.21
CA LEU A 14 17.89 -37.57 30.82
C LEU A 14 17.92 -38.27 32.19
N ALA A 15 16.80 -38.76 32.72
CA ALA A 15 16.77 -39.59 33.92
C ALA A 15 16.79 -41.08 33.54
N GLY A 16 17.85 -41.78 33.95
CA GLY A 16 18.12 -43.18 33.64
C GLY A 16 17.06 -44.16 34.15
N CYS A 17 17.08 -45.35 33.55
CA CYS A 17 16.20 -46.50 33.76
C CYS A 17 15.77 -46.72 35.22
N THR A 18 14.57 -46.26 35.55
CA THR A 18 13.69 -46.82 36.57
C THR A 18 12.30 -46.93 35.94
N GLU A 19 11.53 -47.95 36.32
CA GLU A 19 10.20 -48.25 35.76
C GLU A 19 9.39 -46.98 35.56
N ARG A 20 9.08 -46.64 34.29
CA ARG A 20 8.24 -45.48 33.99
C ARG A 20 6.90 -45.68 34.68
N PRO A 21 6.46 -44.77 35.57
CA PRO A 21 5.15 -44.90 36.19
C PRO A 21 4.09 -44.98 35.09
N GLN A 22 3.20 -45.96 35.18
CA GLN A 22 2.08 -46.10 34.25
C GLN A 22 1.23 -44.83 34.33
N ALA A 23 1.02 -44.17 33.20
CA ALA A 23 0.19 -42.98 33.15
C ALA A 23 -1.27 -43.37 33.37
N THR A 24 -1.95 -42.72 34.31
CA THR A 24 -3.39 -42.91 34.46
C THR A 24 -4.15 -42.09 33.41
N LEU A 25 -5.42 -42.43 33.19
CA LEU A 25 -6.31 -41.60 32.37
C LEU A 25 -6.37 -40.16 32.90
N GLN A 26 -6.42 -40.01 34.24
CA GLN A 26 -6.49 -38.69 34.88
C GLN A 26 -5.23 -37.85 34.58
N ASP A 27 -4.03 -38.44 34.66
CA ASP A 27 -2.79 -37.74 34.35
C ASP A 27 -2.74 -37.26 32.90
N SER A 28 -3.20 -38.12 31.97
CA SER A 28 -3.25 -37.82 30.55
C SER A 28 -4.25 -36.71 30.23
N LEU A 29 -5.41 -36.69 30.91
CA LEU A 29 -6.41 -35.64 30.75
C LEU A 29 -5.96 -34.31 31.36
N THR A 30 -5.26 -34.34 32.51
CA THR A 30 -4.71 -33.12 33.11
C THR A 30 -3.63 -32.50 32.22
N GLN A 31 -2.74 -33.31 31.62
CA GLN A 31 -1.78 -32.81 30.64
C GLN A 31 -2.46 -32.18 29.41
N LEU A 32 -3.52 -32.82 28.90
CA LEU A 32 -4.30 -32.28 27.80
C LEU A 32 -4.98 -30.95 28.15
N GLN A 33 -5.49 -30.81 29.38
CA GLN A 33 -6.05 -29.55 29.86
C GLN A 33 -4.99 -28.44 29.96
N SER A 34 -3.76 -28.76 30.37
CA SER A 34 -2.65 -27.80 30.36
C SER A 34 -2.27 -27.38 28.93
N MET A 35 -2.24 -28.33 27.98
CA MET A 35 -2.00 -28.02 26.56
C MET A 35 -3.09 -27.08 25.98
N ASP A 36 -4.36 -27.29 26.38
CA ASP A 36 -5.48 -26.43 25.95
C ASP A 36 -5.43 -25.05 26.63
N ALA A 37 -4.89 -24.94 27.85
CA ALA A 37 -4.71 -23.67 28.55
C ALA A 37 -3.56 -22.84 27.96
N GLU A 38 -2.41 -23.45 27.63
CA GLU A 38 -1.27 -22.76 27.00
C GLU A 38 -1.57 -22.25 25.58
N ARG A 39 -2.61 -22.79 24.94
CA ARG A 39 -3.07 -22.39 23.61
C ARG A 39 -3.70 -21.00 23.57
N TYR A 40 -4.43 -20.63 24.62
CA TYR A 40 -4.99 -19.29 24.75
C TYR A 40 -3.95 -18.46 25.50
N GLY A 41 -3.19 -17.63 24.77
CA GLY A 41 -2.29 -16.67 25.41
C GLY A 41 -3.04 -15.74 26.38
N ASP A 42 -2.32 -14.92 27.14
CA ASP A 42 -2.93 -13.94 28.07
C ASP A 42 -3.93 -12.97 27.39
N ASP A 43 -3.90 -12.89 26.05
CA ASP A 43 -4.75 -12.06 25.20
C ASP A 43 -6.03 -12.75 24.69
N GLY A 44 -6.19 -14.06 24.89
CA GLY A 44 -7.38 -14.81 24.48
C GLY A 44 -7.55 -14.97 22.96
N GLU A 45 -6.50 -14.75 22.16
CA GLU A 45 -6.55 -15.03 20.72
C GLU A 45 -6.57 -16.54 20.44
N PHE A 46 -7.22 -16.95 19.35
CA PHE A 46 -7.13 -18.32 18.85
C PHE A 46 -5.69 -18.57 18.39
N GLY A 47 -4.87 -19.19 19.25
CA GLY A 47 -3.55 -19.67 18.85
C GLY A 47 -3.62 -20.58 17.62
N ASN A 48 -2.49 -20.79 16.93
CA ASN A 48 -2.39 -21.56 15.69
C ASN A 48 -3.09 -22.94 15.80
N LEU A 49 -4.30 -23.03 15.25
CA LEU A 49 -5.20 -24.19 15.37
C LEU A 49 -4.64 -25.44 14.66
N ASP A 50 -3.91 -25.25 13.56
CA ASP A 50 -3.29 -26.35 12.83
C ASP A 50 -2.14 -26.96 13.62
N SER A 51 -1.32 -26.12 14.26
CA SER A 51 -0.30 -26.60 15.17
C SER A 51 -0.90 -27.36 16.34
N PHE A 52 -2.05 -26.91 16.87
CA PHE A 52 -2.70 -27.60 17.97
C PHE A 52 -3.29 -28.95 17.55
N SER A 53 -3.96 -29.04 16.39
CA SER A 53 -4.41 -30.33 15.82
C SER A 53 -3.24 -31.30 15.66
N ALA A 54 -2.10 -30.85 15.14
CA ALA A 54 -0.91 -31.70 15.00
C ALA A 54 -0.36 -32.16 16.38
N SER A 55 -0.37 -31.27 17.38
CA SER A 55 0.01 -31.61 18.75
C SER A 55 -0.95 -32.60 19.40
N LEU A 56 -2.26 -32.53 19.13
CA LEU A 56 -3.24 -33.50 19.62
C LEU A 56 -2.97 -34.90 19.05
N GLU A 57 -2.57 -35.02 17.78
CA GLU A 57 -2.33 -36.33 17.14
C GLU A 57 -1.07 -36.95 17.73
N THR A 58 -0.02 -36.12 17.86
CA THR A 58 1.23 -36.51 18.51
C THR A 58 0.96 -36.96 19.93
N PHE A 59 0.23 -36.17 20.72
CA PHE A 59 -0.12 -36.48 22.10
C PHE A 59 -0.94 -37.77 22.22
N LYS A 60 -1.93 -37.97 21.34
CA LYS A 60 -2.71 -39.20 21.26
C LYS A 60 -1.81 -40.42 21.03
N SER A 61 -0.92 -40.33 20.03
CA SER A 61 -0.01 -41.42 19.66
C SER A 61 1.01 -41.76 20.75
N GLU A 62 1.43 -40.77 21.55
CA GLU A 62 2.40 -40.96 22.62
C GLU A 62 1.78 -41.46 23.93
N GLN A 63 0.59 -40.97 24.29
CA GLN A 63 -0.01 -41.27 25.59
C GLN A 63 -0.88 -42.51 25.56
N ALA A 64 -1.61 -42.79 24.47
CA ALA A 64 -2.48 -43.95 24.40
C ALA A 64 -1.75 -45.29 24.70
N PRO A 65 -0.53 -45.56 24.18
CA PRO A 65 0.20 -46.79 24.50
C PRO A 65 0.69 -46.88 25.96
N LYS A 66 0.76 -45.75 26.68
CA LYS A 66 1.19 -45.70 28.09
C LYS A 66 0.05 -46.06 29.05
N ILE A 67 -1.19 -46.04 28.58
CA ILE A 67 -2.38 -46.44 29.35
C ILE A 67 -2.60 -47.95 29.17
N THR A 68 -2.32 -48.69 30.23
CA THR A 68 -2.32 -50.17 30.22
C THR A 68 -3.72 -50.75 30.24
N ASP A 69 -4.65 -50.14 31.00
CA ASP A 69 -6.05 -50.51 31.02
C ASP A 69 -6.72 -50.18 29.67
N GLU A 70 -7.28 -51.21 29.01
CA GLU A 70 -7.86 -51.07 27.68
C GLU A 70 -9.07 -50.14 27.66
N LYS A 71 -9.91 -50.17 28.70
CA LYS A 71 -11.10 -49.33 28.77
C LYS A 71 -10.72 -47.86 28.97
N ALA A 72 -9.78 -47.57 29.85
CA ALA A 72 -9.21 -46.25 30.07
C ALA A 72 -8.49 -45.72 28.82
N ARG A 73 -7.77 -46.58 28.10
CA ARG A 73 -7.12 -46.22 26.83
C ARG A 73 -8.14 -45.86 25.76
N ASN A 74 -9.22 -46.64 25.64
CA ASN A 74 -10.30 -46.35 24.70
C ASN A 74 -11.06 -45.06 25.08
N ALA A 75 -11.26 -44.81 26.38
CA ALA A 75 -11.81 -43.55 26.88
C ALA A 75 -10.91 -42.36 26.51
N PHE A 76 -9.61 -42.45 26.75
CA PHE A 76 -8.64 -41.42 26.36
C PHE A 76 -8.70 -41.11 24.86
N VAL A 77 -8.68 -42.14 24.01
CA VAL A 77 -8.77 -41.99 22.55
C VAL A 77 -10.07 -41.28 22.14
N ALA A 78 -11.21 -41.70 22.69
CA ALA A 78 -12.50 -41.08 22.41
C ALA A 78 -12.56 -39.61 22.88
N PHE A 79 -11.94 -39.28 24.01
CA PHE A 79 -11.87 -37.90 24.50
C PHE A 79 -11.01 -37.01 23.60
N VAL A 80 -9.87 -37.49 23.14
CA VAL A 80 -9.02 -36.76 22.19
C VAL A 80 -9.72 -36.59 20.85
N ASP A 81 -10.46 -37.60 20.37
CA ASP A 81 -11.25 -37.51 19.13
C ASP A 81 -12.36 -36.44 19.22
N TYR A 82 -13.01 -36.31 20.38
CA TYR A 82 -13.89 -35.17 20.65
C TYR A 82 -13.15 -33.83 20.53
N LYS A 83 -11.98 -33.70 21.18
CA LYS A 83 -11.18 -32.47 21.11
C LYS A 83 -10.76 -32.12 19.68
N PHE A 84 -10.42 -33.11 18.86
CA PHE A 84 -10.18 -32.91 17.43
C PHE A 84 -11.36 -32.28 16.71
N LYS A 85 -12.55 -32.86 16.89
CA LYS A 85 -13.78 -32.33 16.28
C LYS A 85 -14.07 -30.90 16.74
N LEU A 86 -13.82 -30.60 18.02
CA LEU A 86 -13.96 -29.24 18.54
C LEU A 86 -12.97 -28.28 17.89
N VAL A 87 -11.70 -28.67 17.73
CA VAL A 87 -10.68 -27.83 17.08
C VAL A 87 -11.02 -27.58 15.61
N GLU A 88 -11.48 -28.59 14.89
CA GLU A 88 -11.95 -28.42 13.51
C GLU A 88 -13.16 -27.48 13.44
N ALA A 89 -14.12 -27.58 14.37
CA ALA A 89 -15.22 -26.61 14.47
C ALA A 89 -14.71 -25.18 14.71
N GLN A 90 -13.73 -25.03 15.60
CA GLN A 90 -13.10 -23.74 15.89
C GLN A 90 -12.32 -23.17 14.71
N LYS A 91 -11.70 -24.01 13.86
CA LYS A 91 -11.05 -23.57 12.61
C LYS A 91 -12.05 -22.96 11.65
N GLN A 92 -13.16 -23.66 11.42
CA GLN A 92 -14.22 -23.18 10.53
C GLN A 92 -14.85 -21.89 11.06
N PHE A 93 -15.07 -21.82 12.38
CA PHE A 93 -15.56 -20.61 13.03
C PHE A 93 -14.56 -19.46 12.92
N ALA A 94 -13.27 -19.69 13.22
CA ALA A 94 -12.20 -18.70 13.11
C ALA A 94 -12.08 -18.17 11.68
N GLN A 95 -12.18 -19.04 10.68
CA GLN A 95 -12.21 -18.65 9.27
C GLN A 95 -13.40 -17.73 8.98
N ALA A 96 -14.61 -18.07 9.45
CA ALA A 96 -15.79 -17.24 9.26
C ALA A 96 -15.72 -15.86 9.94
N VAL A 97 -15.11 -15.78 11.13
CA VAL A 97 -15.00 -14.51 11.89
C VAL A 97 -13.71 -13.74 11.61
N SER A 98 -12.85 -14.25 10.73
CA SER A 98 -11.65 -13.54 10.28
C SER A 98 -11.97 -12.32 9.41
N PHE A 99 -13.19 -12.26 8.88
CA PHE A 99 -13.69 -11.15 8.08
C PHE A 99 -14.15 -9.99 8.96
N SER A 100 -13.79 -8.76 8.59
CA SER A 100 -14.28 -7.58 9.33
C SER A 100 -15.76 -7.31 9.01
N PRO A 101 -16.51 -6.61 9.88
CA PRO A 101 -17.88 -6.19 9.59
C PRO A 101 -18.03 -5.45 8.24
N ALA A 102 -17.00 -4.73 7.80
CA ALA A 102 -17.01 -4.06 6.50
C ALA A 102 -16.87 -5.05 5.32
N ASP A 103 -16.21 -6.19 5.52
CA ASP A 103 -16.04 -7.21 4.48
C ASP A 103 -17.33 -7.98 4.20
N PHE A 104 -18.24 -8.08 5.17
CA PHE A 104 -19.58 -8.65 4.95
C PHE A 104 -20.44 -7.87 3.96
N LYS A 105 -20.04 -6.64 3.57
CA LYS A 105 -20.67 -5.90 2.46
C LYS A 105 -20.26 -6.41 1.08
N LYS A 106 -19.26 -7.30 1.01
CA LYS A 106 -18.79 -7.93 -0.24
C LYS A 106 -19.50 -9.28 -0.41
N PRO A 107 -20.27 -9.50 -1.50
CA PRO A 107 -21.10 -10.71 -1.61
C PRO A 107 -20.36 -12.03 -1.53
N LEU A 108 -19.11 -12.06 -2.00
CA LEU A 108 -18.29 -13.25 -1.92
C LEU A 108 -17.81 -13.55 -0.50
N VAL A 109 -17.34 -12.53 0.24
CA VAL A 109 -16.90 -12.72 1.64
C VAL A 109 -18.07 -13.21 2.47
N LEU A 110 -19.25 -12.66 2.21
CA LEU A 110 -20.44 -13.08 2.89
C LEU A 110 -20.81 -14.55 2.57
N GLN A 111 -20.78 -14.95 1.31
CA GLN A 111 -21.05 -16.33 0.91
C GLN A 111 -20.04 -17.31 1.55
N GLN A 112 -18.75 -16.96 1.56
CA GLN A 112 -17.70 -17.76 2.19
C GLN A 112 -17.91 -17.85 3.71
N ALA A 113 -18.22 -16.73 4.37
CA ALA A 113 -18.52 -16.70 5.79
C ALA A 113 -19.74 -17.57 6.11
N GLN A 114 -20.82 -17.51 5.32
CA GLN A 114 -22.00 -18.36 5.50
C GLN A 114 -21.68 -19.85 5.36
N GLN A 115 -20.87 -20.23 4.36
CA GLN A 115 -20.43 -21.62 4.19
C GLN A 115 -19.59 -22.11 5.37
N SER A 116 -18.61 -21.32 5.80
CA SER A 116 -17.76 -21.63 6.96
C SER A 116 -18.55 -21.68 8.27
N LEU A 117 -19.56 -20.82 8.46
CA LEU A 117 -20.44 -20.84 9.64
C LEU A 117 -21.33 -22.09 9.66
N SER A 118 -21.93 -22.44 8.52
CA SER A 118 -22.74 -23.66 8.41
C SER A 118 -21.90 -24.92 8.69
N LEU A 119 -20.67 -24.97 8.17
CA LEU A 119 -19.75 -26.06 8.45
C LEU A 119 -19.30 -26.07 9.92
N ALA A 120 -19.04 -24.90 10.51
CA ALA A 120 -18.69 -24.78 11.93
C ALA A 120 -19.82 -25.28 12.84
N GLU A 121 -21.07 -24.91 12.58
CA GLU A 121 -22.24 -25.39 13.32
C GLU A 121 -22.37 -26.91 13.26
N SER A 122 -22.26 -27.49 12.07
CA SER A 122 -22.26 -28.95 11.89
C SER A 122 -21.12 -29.62 12.69
N LYS A 123 -19.93 -29.02 12.70
CA LYS A 123 -18.78 -29.55 13.44
C LYS A 123 -18.92 -29.40 14.96
N PHE A 124 -19.56 -28.34 15.44
CA PHE A 124 -19.92 -28.22 16.86
C PHE A 124 -20.92 -29.30 17.27
N ASP A 125 -21.87 -29.67 16.41
CA ASP A 125 -22.79 -30.77 16.66
C ASP A 125 -22.10 -32.14 16.66
N GLU A 126 -21.15 -32.37 15.75
CA GLU A 126 -20.31 -33.56 15.78
C GLU A 126 -19.46 -33.65 17.06
N ALA A 127 -18.90 -32.53 17.51
CA ALA A 127 -18.13 -32.46 18.75
C ALA A 127 -19.02 -32.71 19.98
N ARG A 128 -20.19 -32.08 20.04
CA ARG A 128 -21.17 -32.30 21.11
C ARG A 128 -21.61 -33.76 21.18
N SER A 129 -21.94 -34.36 20.03
CA SER A 129 -22.35 -35.76 19.91
C SER A 129 -21.23 -36.72 20.32
N ALA A 130 -19.98 -36.41 19.97
CA ALA A 130 -18.81 -37.19 20.41
C ALA A 130 -18.64 -37.14 21.93
N LEU A 131 -18.84 -35.97 22.55
CA LEU A 131 -18.77 -35.81 24.00
C LEU A 131 -19.91 -36.55 24.73
N ASP A 132 -21.14 -36.50 24.21
CA ASP A 132 -22.27 -37.26 24.78
C ASP A 132 -22.09 -38.78 24.60
N SER A 133 -21.54 -39.20 23.46
CA SER A 133 -21.18 -40.60 23.20
C SER A 133 -20.08 -41.09 24.14
N PHE A 134 -19.08 -40.24 24.44
CA PHE A 134 -18.05 -40.53 25.42
C PHE A 134 -18.66 -40.81 26.80
N GLU A 135 -19.55 -39.94 27.30
CA GLU A 135 -20.19 -40.13 28.62
C GLU A 135 -21.08 -41.37 28.67
N THR A 136 -21.78 -41.68 27.57
CA THR A 136 -22.64 -42.87 27.49
C THR A 136 -21.83 -44.16 27.44
N THR A 137 -20.71 -44.16 26.71
CA THR A 137 -19.84 -45.34 26.53
C THR A 137 -18.96 -45.57 27.77
N PHE A 138 -18.59 -44.49 28.46
CA PHE A 138 -17.68 -44.49 29.60
C PHE A 138 -18.27 -43.77 30.83
N PRO A 139 -19.40 -44.25 31.37
CA PRO A 139 -20.13 -43.55 32.44
C PRO A 139 -19.32 -43.41 33.73
N GLU A 140 -18.36 -44.31 34.00
CA GLU A 140 -17.46 -44.18 35.16
C GLU A 140 -16.51 -42.97 35.07
N TYR A 141 -16.33 -42.40 33.87
CA TYR A 141 -15.53 -41.21 33.61
C TYR A 141 -16.40 -39.96 33.38
N ALA A 142 -17.74 -40.06 33.44
CA ALA A 142 -18.63 -38.91 33.31
C ALA A 142 -18.47 -37.85 34.42
N GLY A 143 -17.87 -38.24 35.56
CA GLY A 143 -17.55 -37.33 36.67
C GLY A 143 -16.20 -36.60 36.55
N LEU A 144 -15.48 -36.77 35.45
CA LEU A 144 -14.20 -36.07 35.24
C LEU A 144 -14.41 -34.55 35.29
N ALA A 145 -13.59 -33.88 36.09
CA ALA A 145 -13.66 -32.44 36.28
C ALA A 145 -13.52 -31.71 34.93
N GLY A 146 -14.55 -30.94 34.57
CA GLY A 146 -14.56 -30.08 33.38
C GLY A 146 -15.43 -30.55 32.22
N LEU A 147 -16.01 -31.76 32.24
CA LEU A 147 -16.89 -32.22 31.15
C LEU A 147 -18.11 -31.32 30.94
N GLU A 148 -18.83 -30.97 32.01
CA GLU A 148 -19.95 -30.02 31.93
C GLU A 148 -19.52 -28.61 31.48
N SER A 149 -18.31 -28.19 31.89
CA SER A 149 -17.73 -26.93 31.41
C SER A 149 -17.47 -26.97 29.90
N GLU A 150 -16.96 -28.08 29.38
CA GLU A 150 -16.75 -28.31 27.94
C GLU A 150 -18.07 -28.28 27.16
N LYS A 151 -19.15 -28.93 27.65
CA LYS A 151 -20.49 -28.82 27.04
C LYS A 151 -20.97 -27.37 26.97
N GLY A 152 -20.81 -26.64 28.07
CA GLY A 152 -21.10 -25.22 28.16
C GLY A 152 -20.32 -24.38 27.13
N LYS A 153 -19.03 -24.66 26.95
CA LYS A 153 -18.19 -24.02 25.92
C LYS A 153 -18.67 -24.33 24.50
N ILE A 154 -18.93 -25.59 24.16
CA ILE A 154 -19.43 -25.98 22.83
C ILE A 154 -20.74 -25.25 22.52
N ASN A 155 -21.69 -25.26 23.47
CA ASN A 155 -22.98 -24.58 23.31
C ASN A 155 -22.80 -23.07 23.14
N SER A 156 -21.89 -22.45 23.89
CA SER A 156 -21.61 -21.02 23.78
C SER A 156 -21.00 -20.67 22.42
N LEU A 157 -20.03 -21.46 21.94
CA LEU A 157 -19.42 -21.28 20.62
C LEU A 157 -20.43 -21.52 19.49
N LYS A 158 -21.32 -22.52 19.64
CA LYS A 158 -22.42 -22.75 18.69
C LYS A 158 -23.39 -21.57 18.65
N GLN A 159 -23.76 -21.01 19.81
CA GLN A 159 -24.61 -19.81 19.87
C GLN A 159 -23.93 -18.59 19.21
N MET A 160 -22.61 -18.43 19.40
CA MET A 160 -21.85 -17.39 18.70
C MET A 160 -21.85 -17.61 17.19
N ALA A 161 -21.60 -18.84 16.71
CA ALA A 161 -21.69 -19.18 15.29
C ALA A 161 -23.06 -18.86 14.70
N ALA A 162 -24.14 -19.22 15.39
CA ALA A 162 -25.51 -18.89 14.99
C ALA A 162 -25.76 -17.38 14.94
N GLY A 163 -25.26 -16.62 15.92
CA GLY A 163 -25.37 -15.16 15.93
C GLY A 163 -24.63 -14.49 14.76
N VAL A 164 -23.44 -14.97 14.43
CA VAL A 164 -22.69 -14.50 13.25
C VAL A 164 -23.38 -14.93 11.96
N SER A 165 -23.95 -16.13 11.91
CA SER A 165 -24.71 -16.64 10.76
C SER A 165 -25.95 -15.79 10.49
N GLN A 166 -26.68 -15.41 11.54
CA GLN A 166 -27.80 -14.48 11.42
C GLN A 166 -27.35 -13.11 10.90
N PHE A 167 -26.28 -12.52 11.46
CA PHE A 167 -25.75 -11.25 10.98
C PHE A 167 -25.32 -11.32 9.49
N ALA A 168 -24.65 -12.40 9.11
CA ALA A 168 -24.26 -12.67 7.74
C ALA A 168 -25.52 -12.72 6.84
N GLN A 169 -26.56 -13.46 7.24
CA GLN A 169 -27.83 -13.51 6.50
C GLN A 169 -28.47 -12.11 6.35
N GLU A 170 -28.48 -11.30 7.40
CA GLU A 170 -29.01 -9.93 7.36
C GLU A 170 -28.23 -9.03 6.40
N GLU A 171 -26.90 -9.18 6.28
CA GLU A 171 -26.10 -8.47 5.26
C GLU A 171 -26.36 -9.01 3.85
N ALA A 172 -26.63 -10.32 3.69
CA ALA A 172 -26.94 -10.95 2.41
C ALA A 172 -28.25 -10.40 1.84
N ASP A 173 -29.23 -10.24 2.71
CA ASP A 173 -30.52 -9.69 2.35
C ASP A 173 -30.42 -8.22 1.88
N LYS A 174 -29.35 -7.51 2.26
CA LYS A 174 -29.03 -6.14 1.82
C LYS A 174 -28.24 -6.09 0.50
N MET A 175 -27.69 -7.21 0.03
CA MET A 175 -26.87 -7.23 -1.17
C MET A 175 -27.68 -7.08 -2.45
N PRO A 176 -27.06 -6.58 -3.54
CA PRO A 176 -27.69 -6.55 -4.85
C PRO A 176 -28.08 -7.97 -5.23
N LYS A 177 -29.38 -8.24 -5.27
CA LYS A 177 -29.91 -9.50 -5.80
C LYS A 177 -29.59 -9.56 -7.29
N ARG A 178 -29.52 -10.79 -7.83
CA ARG A 178 -29.49 -11.03 -9.28
C ARG A 178 -30.47 -10.08 -9.94
N THR A 179 -29.96 -9.18 -10.77
CA THR A 179 -30.79 -8.19 -11.41
C THR A 179 -31.38 -8.85 -12.64
N PRO A 180 -32.71 -8.99 -12.76
CA PRO A 180 -33.32 -9.51 -13.96
C PRO A 180 -33.02 -8.55 -15.10
N SER A 181 -32.32 -9.00 -16.14
CA SER A 181 -32.10 -8.17 -17.33
C SER A 181 -33.36 -8.01 -18.16
N GLY A 182 -34.33 -8.93 -18.00
CA GLY A 182 -35.52 -9.03 -18.85
C GLY A 182 -35.23 -9.62 -20.25
N LEU A 183 -34.01 -10.07 -20.49
CA LEU A 183 -33.55 -10.72 -21.72
C LEU A 183 -33.00 -12.09 -21.35
N ALA A 184 -33.30 -13.14 -22.11
CA ALA A 184 -32.53 -14.37 -21.99
C ALA A 184 -31.15 -14.11 -22.59
N ALA A 185 -30.07 -14.49 -21.89
CA ALA A 185 -28.76 -14.52 -22.53
C ALA A 185 -28.76 -15.70 -23.52
N GLY A 186 -28.94 -16.95 -23.08
CA GLY A 186 -28.99 -18.13 -23.96
C GLY A 186 -27.70 -18.44 -24.74
N ASP A 187 -26.88 -17.43 -25.05
CA ASP A 187 -25.56 -17.48 -25.68
C ASP A 187 -24.67 -16.30 -25.21
N PHE A 188 -23.39 -16.34 -25.60
CA PHE A 188 -22.40 -15.34 -25.22
C PHE A 188 -22.68 -13.94 -25.80
N GLU A 189 -23.14 -13.86 -27.05
CA GLU A 189 -23.43 -12.58 -27.71
C GLU A 189 -24.57 -11.80 -27.03
N SER A 190 -25.59 -12.51 -26.58
CA SER A 190 -26.67 -11.90 -25.81
C SER A 190 -26.20 -11.46 -24.42
N ALA A 191 -25.30 -12.22 -23.78
CA ALA A 191 -24.68 -11.82 -22.52
C ALA A 191 -23.80 -10.57 -22.67
N LYS A 192 -23.05 -10.48 -23.77
CA LYS A 192 -22.25 -9.31 -24.15
C LYS A 192 -23.11 -8.08 -24.33
N LYS A 193 -24.26 -8.21 -25.00
CA LYS A 193 -25.24 -7.12 -25.09
C LYS A 193 -25.73 -6.65 -23.72
N ILE A 194 -26.02 -7.57 -22.80
CA ILE A 194 -26.41 -7.22 -21.42
C ILE A 194 -25.28 -6.43 -20.74
N ALA A 195 -24.02 -6.86 -20.87
CA ALA A 195 -22.88 -6.15 -20.29
C ALA A 195 -22.75 -4.71 -20.81
N ILE A 196 -22.84 -4.50 -22.13
CA ILE A 196 -22.73 -3.19 -22.76
C ILE A 196 -23.92 -2.28 -22.46
N ASP A 197 -25.14 -2.80 -22.56
CA ASP A 197 -26.35 -2.00 -22.48
C ASP A 197 -26.73 -1.68 -21.03
N LYS A 198 -26.50 -2.62 -20.12
CA LYS A 198 -26.99 -2.55 -18.73
C LYS A 198 -25.89 -2.31 -17.70
N ILE A 199 -24.65 -2.74 -17.96
CA ILE A 199 -23.61 -2.77 -16.93
C ILE A 199 -22.60 -1.63 -17.09
N THR A 200 -22.14 -1.30 -18.29
CA THR A 200 -21.07 -0.29 -18.46
C THR A 200 -21.43 1.08 -17.87
N GLY A 201 -22.71 1.46 -17.87
CA GLY A 201 -23.15 2.78 -17.42
C GLY A 201 -22.78 3.90 -18.41
N GLU A 202 -22.67 5.13 -17.89
CA GLU A 202 -22.20 6.31 -18.62
C GLU A 202 -20.71 6.55 -18.32
N GLY A 203 -19.86 6.64 -19.36
CA GLY A 203 -18.43 6.91 -19.24
C GLY A 203 -17.54 6.03 -20.13
N PRO A 204 -16.23 6.37 -20.26
CA PRO A 204 -15.26 5.58 -21.01
C PRO A 204 -14.88 4.32 -20.22
N VAL A 205 -15.48 3.18 -20.57
CA VAL A 205 -15.20 1.87 -19.98
C VAL A 205 -14.66 0.95 -21.06
N ARG A 206 -13.57 0.25 -20.79
CA ARG A 206 -13.07 -0.82 -21.67
C ARG A 206 -13.57 -2.15 -21.16
N VAL A 207 -14.28 -2.89 -22.02
CA VAL A 207 -14.83 -4.20 -21.66
C VAL A 207 -13.99 -5.29 -22.29
N PHE A 208 -13.47 -6.17 -21.44
CA PHE A 208 -12.75 -7.38 -21.79
C PHE A 208 -13.63 -8.58 -21.45
N SER A 209 -13.40 -9.68 -22.16
CA SER A 209 -14.11 -10.93 -21.91
C SER A 209 -13.24 -12.13 -22.27
N THR A 210 -13.69 -13.33 -21.92
CA THR A 210 -13.08 -14.59 -22.36
C THR A 210 -13.50 -15.00 -23.77
N GLY A 211 -14.46 -14.29 -24.41
CA GLY A 211 -15.04 -14.68 -25.70
C GLY A 211 -15.99 -15.90 -25.62
N GLU A 212 -16.07 -16.56 -24.47
CA GLU A 212 -16.87 -17.75 -24.24
C GLU A 212 -17.53 -17.75 -22.85
N VAL A 213 -18.55 -18.59 -22.69
CA VAL A 213 -19.24 -18.80 -21.41
C VAL A 213 -18.38 -19.71 -20.53
N LEU A 214 -18.17 -19.32 -19.29
CA LEU A 214 -17.48 -20.14 -18.29
C LEU A 214 -18.41 -21.24 -17.78
N GLU A 215 -17.89 -22.46 -17.67
CA GLU A 215 -18.59 -23.58 -17.03
C GLU A 215 -18.76 -23.36 -15.52
N ALA A 216 -19.64 -24.13 -14.88
CA ALA A 216 -19.78 -24.09 -13.43
C ALA A 216 -18.50 -24.60 -12.73
N GLY A 217 -18.06 -23.91 -11.69
CA GLY A 217 -16.87 -24.23 -10.90
C GLY A 217 -15.60 -23.51 -11.35
N VAL A 218 -15.63 -22.71 -12.41
CA VAL A 218 -14.48 -21.91 -12.85
C VAL A 218 -14.20 -20.80 -11.83
N GLU A 219 -12.92 -20.64 -11.50
CA GLU A 219 -12.44 -19.62 -10.57
C GLU A 219 -11.95 -18.39 -11.32
N VAL A 220 -12.59 -17.27 -11.03
CA VAL A 220 -12.20 -15.93 -11.46
C VAL A 220 -11.72 -15.17 -10.24
N ARG A 221 -10.45 -14.78 -10.22
CA ARG A 221 -9.84 -14.07 -9.09
C ARG A 221 -9.24 -12.74 -9.53
N GLN A 222 -8.98 -11.81 -8.63
CA GLN A 222 -8.16 -10.63 -8.97
C GLN A 222 -6.67 -10.99 -8.98
N ASP A 223 -5.89 -10.43 -9.89
CA ASP A 223 -4.43 -10.52 -9.90
C ASP A 223 -3.83 -9.54 -8.90
N VAL A 224 -4.18 -9.75 -7.64
CA VAL A 224 -3.58 -9.02 -6.55
C VAL A 224 -2.25 -9.68 -6.19
N PRO A 225 -1.29 -8.93 -5.63
CA PRO A 225 -0.06 -9.50 -5.09
C PRO A 225 -0.31 -10.72 -4.17
N PRO A 226 0.61 -11.70 -4.10
CA PRO A 226 0.39 -12.97 -3.38
C PRO A 226 -0.01 -12.86 -1.91
N ASP A 227 0.23 -11.70 -1.30
CA ASP A 227 -0.06 -11.33 0.07
C ASP A 227 -1.45 -10.70 0.27
N VAL A 228 -2.20 -10.44 -0.81
CA VAL A 228 -3.56 -9.91 -0.78
C VAL A 228 -4.55 -11.05 -1.00
N ASN A 229 -5.57 -11.12 -0.15
CA ASN A 229 -6.69 -12.02 -0.39
C ASN A 229 -7.40 -11.61 -1.68
N SER A 230 -7.10 -12.34 -2.75
CA SER A 230 -7.77 -12.17 -4.03
C SER A 230 -9.25 -12.50 -3.89
N LEU A 231 -10.11 -11.64 -4.43
CA LEU A 231 -11.54 -11.92 -4.56
C LEU A 231 -11.72 -13.09 -5.54
N VAL A 232 -11.90 -14.32 -5.05
CA VAL A 232 -12.11 -15.52 -5.89
C VAL A 232 -13.60 -15.78 -6.08
N PHE A 233 -14.18 -15.36 -7.20
CA PHE A 233 -15.51 -15.79 -7.59
C PHE A 233 -15.46 -17.18 -8.23
N LYS A 234 -16.28 -18.11 -7.73
CA LYS A 234 -16.47 -19.42 -8.33
C LYS A 234 -17.84 -19.48 -8.97
N THR A 235 -17.89 -19.70 -10.28
CA THR A 235 -19.16 -19.80 -11.00
C THR A 235 -20.00 -20.95 -10.44
N ASP A 236 -21.27 -20.71 -10.16
CA ASP A 236 -22.22 -21.72 -9.67
C ASP A 236 -23.07 -22.33 -10.80
N ALA A 237 -23.01 -21.72 -11.99
CA ALA A 237 -23.68 -22.14 -13.20
C ALA A 237 -22.89 -21.65 -14.42
N LYS A 238 -23.33 -22.02 -15.62
CA LYS A 238 -22.83 -21.46 -16.88
C LYS A 238 -23.00 -19.94 -16.91
N THR A 239 -21.90 -19.23 -17.06
CA THR A 239 -21.85 -17.77 -16.84
C THR A 239 -20.87 -17.11 -17.80
N ALA A 240 -21.30 -16.10 -18.55
CA ALA A 240 -20.39 -15.24 -19.31
C ALA A 240 -19.71 -14.24 -18.36
N PHE A 241 -18.40 -14.07 -18.52
CA PHE A 241 -17.59 -13.17 -17.69
C PHE A 241 -17.13 -11.95 -18.50
N PHE A 242 -17.27 -10.78 -17.90
CA PHE A 242 -16.75 -9.52 -18.43
C PHE A 242 -15.95 -8.79 -17.37
N TRP A 243 -14.76 -8.31 -17.75
CA TRP A 243 -13.98 -7.37 -16.98
C TRP A 243 -14.14 -5.98 -17.58
N LEU A 244 -14.71 -5.08 -16.79
CA LEU A 244 -14.90 -3.68 -17.14
C LEU A 244 -13.80 -2.88 -16.47
N ASP A 245 -12.86 -2.39 -17.25
CA ASP A 245 -11.86 -1.43 -16.82
C ASP A 245 -12.47 -0.03 -16.92
N ASP A 246 -12.80 0.54 -15.77
CA ASP A 246 -13.42 1.86 -15.67
C ASP A 246 -12.39 2.99 -15.86
N LEU A 247 -11.09 2.67 -15.84
CA LEU A 247 -9.99 3.62 -16.00
C LEU A 247 -8.93 3.07 -16.98
N PRO A 248 -9.29 2.89 -18.28
CA PRO A 248 -8.44 2.19 -19.23
C PRO A 248 -7.05 2.82 -19.38
N GLY A 249 -6.01 2.00 -19.16
CA GLY A 249 -4.61 2.41 -19.29
C GLY A 249 -3.97 2.92 -18.00
N GLN A 250 -4.69 2.97 -16.88
CA GLN A 250 -4.09 3.20 -15.58
C GLN A 250 -3.26 1.97 -15.15
N PRO A 251 -1.96 2.12 -14.85
CA PRO A 251 -1.18 1.01 -14.33
C PRO A 251 -1.58 0.72 -12.86
N PHE A 252 -1.42 -0.53 -12.43
CA PHE A 252 -1.62 -0.99 -11.04
C PHE A 252 -3.08 -0.93 -10.56
N GLU A 253 -3.32 -0.67 -9.27
CA GLU A 253 -4.66 -0.66 -8.67
C GLU A 253 -5.50 0.50 -9.22
N HIS A 254 -6.64 0.19 -9.81
CA HIS A 254 -7.60 1.16 -10.31
C HIS A 254 -9.01 0.57 -10.29
N ARG A 255 -10.01 1.44 -10.44
CA ARG A 255 -11.40 1.01 -10.42
C ARG A 255 -11.67 0.07 -11.60
N THR A 256 -12.09 -1.14 -11.28
CA THR A 256 -12.55 -2.14 -12.25
C THR A 256 -13.86 -2.76 -11.77
N ARG A 257 -14.60 -3.39 -12.68
CA ARG A 257 -15.79 -4.17 -12.33
C ARG A 257 -15.75 -5.53 -13.02
N PHE A 258 -16.21 -6.55 -12.31
CA PHE A 258 -16.35 -7.91 -12.80
C PHE A 258 -17.82 -8.23 -12.92
N ALA A 259 -18.28 -8.46 -14.16
CA ALA A 259 -19.65 -8.80 -14.44
C ALA A 259 -19.80 -10.26 -14.81
N PHE A 260 -20.76 -10.91 -14.17
CA PHE A 260 -21.13 -12.30 -14.37
C PHE A 260 -22.55 -12.34 -14.89
N VAL A 261 -22.75 -12.76 -16.13
CA VAL A 261 -24.05 -12.81 -16.80
C VAL A 261 -24.44 -14.28 -17.00
N TYR A 262 -25.55 -14.68 -16.40
CA TYR A 262 -26.06 -16.05 -16.40
C TYR A 262 -26.87 -16.36 -17.66
N GLU A 263 -27.10 -17.64 -17.96
CA GLU A 263 -27.88 -18.08 -19.14
C GLU A 263 -29.30 -17.49 -19.20
N ASN A 264 -29.94 -17.31 -18.04
CA ASN A 264 -31.26 -16.68 -17.95
C ASN A 264 -31.21 -15.15 -18.15
N GLY A 265 -30.02 -14.59 -18.36
CA GLY A 265 -29.71 -13.18 -18.53
C GLY A 265 -29.67 -12.38 -17.24
N ASP A 266 -29.87 -12.99 -16.07
CA ASP A 266 -29.57 -12.31 -14.82
C ASP A 266 -28.08 -12.00 -14.75
N TYR A 267 -27.72 -10.95 -14.02
CA TYR A 267 -26.31 -10.61 -13.83
C TYR A 267 -25.99 -10.16 -12.42
N ILE A 268 -24.71 -10.28 -12.08
CA ILE A 268 -24.08 -9.78 -10.84
C ILE A 268 -22.84 -8.99 -11.24
N VAL A 269 -22.59 -7.88 -10.55
CA VAL A 269 -21.43 -7.02 -10.77
C VAL A 269 -20.68 -6.85 -9.45
N PHE A 270 -19.37 -7.05 -9.48
CA PHE A 270 -18.47 -6.80 -8.37
C PHE A 270 -17.56 -5.64 -8.71
N GLU A 271 -17.24 -4.79 -7.73
CA GLU A 271 -16.15 -3.83 -7.87
C GLU A 271 -14.82 -4.51 -7.50
N GLY A 272 -13.79 -4.27 -8.31
CA GLY A 272 -12.43 -4.75 -8.16
C GLY A 272 -11.42 -3.60 -8.22
N GLY A 273 -10.19 -3.88 -7.77
CA GLY A 273 -9.05 -2.96 -7.85
C GLY A 273 -8.00 -3.39 -8.88
N PHE A 274 -8.06 -4.62 -9.36
CA PHE A 274 -7.06 -5.22 -10.25
C PHE A 274 -7.72 -6.03 -11.35
N TRP A 275 -6.97 -6.30 -12.42
CA TRP A 275 -7.41 -7.19 -13.48
C TRP A 275 -7.64 -8.62 -12.99
N PRO A 276 -8.47 -9.41 -13.69
CA PRO A 276 -8.76 -10.77 -13.27
C PRO A 276 -7.69 -11.77 -13.74
N VAL A 277 -7.62 -12.87 -13.00
CA VAL A 277 -6.98 -14.13 -13.33
C VAL A 277 -8.06 -15.20 -13.40
N ILE A 278 -8.15 -15.89 -14.53
CA ILE A 278 -9.11 -16.98 -14.75
C ILE A 278 -8.30 -18.25 -14.97
N GLU A 279 -8.46 -19.24 -14.10
CA GLU A 279 -7.70 -20.50 -14.16
C GLU A 279 -6.17 -20.29 -14.30
N GLY A 280 -5.63 -19.28 -13.63
CA GLY A 280 -4.21 -18.93 -13.67
C GLY A 280 -3.78 -18.04 -14.85
N ARG A 281 -4.70 -17.68 -15.76
CA ARG A 281 -4.42 -16.77 -16.88
C ARG A 281 -4.86 -15.34 -16.55
N GLN A 282 -3.92 -14.40 -16.58
CA GLN A 282 -4.20 -12.97 -16.41
C GLN A 282 -4.86 -12.41 -17.68
N LEU A 283 -5.85 -11.53 -17.52
CA LEU A 283 -6.46 -10.78 -18.62
C LEU A 283 -5.78 -9.43 -18.90
N TRP A 284 -4.74 -9.06 -18.13
CA TRP A 284 -4.00 -7.80 -18.30
C TRP A 284 -3.07 -7.80 -19.50
N ILE A 285 -3.03 -6.66 -20.19
CA ILE A 285 -2.20 -6.43 -21.37
C ILE A 285 -0.87 -5.84 -20.90
N ASP A 286 0.20 -6.65 -20.90
CA ASP A 286 1.57 -6.16 -20.68
C ASP A 286 2.19 -5.54 -21.94
N GLY A 287 1.39 -5.17 -22.94
CA GLY A 287 1.85 -4.58 -24.20
C GLY A 287 2.82 -5.43 -25.03
N LYS A 288 3.14 -6.66 -24.60
CA LYS A 288 4.09 -7.57 -25.25
C LYS A 288 3.50 -8.94 -25.58
N THR A 289 2.44 -9.33 -24.91
CA THR A 289 1.76 -10.61 -25.13
C THR A 289 0.37 -10.36 -25.74
N GLY A 290 0.06 -11.12 -26.80
CA GLY A 290 -1.09 -10.91 -27.68
C GLY A 290 -2.43 -10.83 -26.96
N VAL A 291 -3.32 -10.06 -27.57
CA VAL A 291 -4.69 -9.70 -27.15
C VAL A 291 -5.53 -10.96 -26.81
N PRO A 292 -6.26 -11.01 -25.68
CA PRO A 292 -7.38 -11.94 -25.52
C PRO A 292 -8.49 -11.61 -26.53
N GLU A 293 -9.04 -12.64 -27.18
CA GLU A 293 -9.70 -12.63 -28.50
C GLU A 293 -10.93 -11.71 -28.74
N GLU A 294 -11.38 -10.85 -27.82
CA GLU A 294 -12.35 -9.81 -28.19
C GLU A 294 -12.33 -8.59 -27.26
N ILE A 295 -11.89 -7.44 -27.78
CA ILE A 295 -12.13 -6.13 -27.16
C ILE A 295 -13.46 -5.60 -27.69
N VAL A 296 -14.43 -5.41 -26.80
CA VAL A 296 -15.78 -5.00 -27.19
C VAL A 296 -15.90 -3.47 -27.07
N PHE A 297 -15.67 -2.76 -28.18
CA PHE A 297 -15.85 -1.31 -28.26
C PHE A 297 -17.22 -0.97 -28.86
N GLU A 298 -18.18 -0.52 -28.05
CA GLU A 298 -19.44 -0.03 -28.63
C GLU A 298 -19.88 1.36 -28.15
N LYS A 299 -19.38 1.87 -27.02
CA LYS A 299 -19.82 3.19 -26.51
C LYS A 299 -18.84 4.35 -26.65
N LEU A 300 -17.69 4.13 -27.29
CA LEU A 300 -16.68 5.19 -27.45
C LEU A 300 -16.60 5.81 -28.85
N GLY A 301 -17.28 5.26 -29.86
CA GLY A 301 -17.12 5.74 -31.25
C GLY A 301 -15.68 5.64 -31.79
N LEU A 302 -14.84 4.82 -31.16
CA LEU A 302 -13.45 4.57 -31.55
C LEU A 302 -13.39 3.25 -32.32
N SER A 303 -12.91 3.28 -33.58
CA SER A 303 -12.71 2.09 -34.39
C SER A 303 -11.42 1.36 -34.01
N ALA A 304 -11.40 0.03 -34.21
CA ALA A 304 -10.26 -0.85 -33.98
C ALA A 304 -8.98 -0.40 -34.71
N ASP A 305 -9.12 0.24 -35.87
CA ASP A 305 -8.01 0.77 -36.69
C ASP A 305 -7.18 1.87 -36.01
N THR A 306 -7.68 2.43 -34.91
CA THR A 306 -6.96 3.48 -34.15
C THR A 306 -5.86 2.92 -33.24
N ILE A 307 -5.81 1.59 -33.01
CA ILE A 307 -5.01 1.01 -31.92
C ILE A 307 -3.76 0.26 -32.43
N ASP A 308 -3.66 -0.05 -33.72
CA ASP A 308 -2.54 -0.82 -34.29
C ASP A 308 -1.22 -0.01 -34.44
N GLY A 309 -1.24 1.27 -34.08
CA GLY A 309 -0.05 2.08 -33.85
C GLY A 309 0.19 2.22 -32.35
N GLY A 310 1.25 1.59 -31.85
CA GLY A 310 1.55 1.47 -30.42
C GLY A 310 1.31 2.73 -29.59
N LEU A 311 0.84 2.53 -28.36
CA LEU A 311 0.80 3.56 -27.31
C LEU A 311 0.42 4.94 -27.85
N LEU A 312 -0.84 5.11 -28.27
CA LEU A 312 -1.40 6.44 -28.46
C LEU A 312 -1.56 7.13 -27.10
N TYR A 313 -0.44 7.67 -26.59
CA TYR A 313 -0.30 9.12 -26.53
C TYR A 313 -0.51 9.67 -27.96
N SER A 314 -1.75 9.65 -28.47
CA SER A 314 -2.06 10.51 -29.60
C SER A 314 -2.18 11.90 -29.01
N PRO A 315 -1.40 12.88 -29.47
CA PRO A 315 -1.68 14.26 -29.15
C PRO A 315 -3.02 14.58 -29.79
N LEU A 316 -4.11 14.55 -29.00
CA LEU A 316 -5.21 15.45 -29.30
C LEU A 316 -4.58 16.83 -29.47
N PRO A 317 -5.00 17.64 -30.47
CA PRO A 317 -4.52 19.00 -30.58
C PRO A 317 -4.69 19.62 -29.21
N ARG A 318 -3.56 19.95 -28.55
CA ARG A 318 -3.47 20.54 -27.20
C ARG A 318 -4.76 21.31 -27.00
N ALA A 319 -5.67 20.79 -26.17
CA ALA A 319 -7.00 21.33 -26.01
C ALA A 319 -6.88 22.64 -25.23
N GLN A 320 -6.22 23.66 -25.80
CA GLN A 320 -5.66 24.79 -25.08
C GLN A 320 -5.24 24.41 -23.65
N ALA A 321 -4.58 23.24 -23.50
CA ALA A 321 -3.67 23.04 -22.40
C ALA A 321 -2.82 24.29 -22.49
N LEU A 322 -2.89 25.12 -21.45
CA LEU A 322 -1.99 26.25 -21.29
C LEU A 322 -0.61 25.63 -21.47
N SER A 323 -0.11 25.68 -22.69
CA SER A 323 1.29 25.48 -22.95
C SER A 323 1.87 26.73 -22.35
N PHE A 324 2.09 26.68 -21.04
CA PHE A 324 3.28 27.23 -20.48
C PHE A 324 4.42 26.48 -21.19
N GLU A 325 4.65 26.75 -22.48
CA GLU A 325 6.02 27.10 -22.83
C GLU A 325 6.25 28.30 -21.92
N PRO A 326 6.97 28.14 -20.80
CA PRO A 326 7.23 29.28 -19.98
C PRO A 326 7.98 30.20 -20.93
N ALA A 327 7.39 31.36 -21.24
CA ALA A 327 8.18 32.47 -21.74
C ALA A 327 9.38 32.50 -20.81
N GLN A 328 10.58 32.21 -21.33
CA GLN A 328 11.75 31.93 -20.50
C GLN A 328 11.82 33.03 -19.46
N ALA A 329 11.51 32.68 -18.21
CA ALA A 329 11.48 33.66 -17.15
C ALA A 329 12.89 34.24 -17.10
N PRO A 330 13.03 35.55 -16.82
CA PRO A 330 14.35 36.13 -16.66
C PRO A 330 15.13 35.27 -15.66
N PRO A 331 16.43 35.01 -15.93
CA PRO A 331 17.27 34.18 -15.07
C PRO A 331 17.12 34.62 -13.62
N GLN A 332 16.74 33.68 -12.75
CA GLN A 332 16.52 33.98 -11.35
C GLN A 332 17.86 34.17 -10.64
N GLY A 333 17.94 35.20 -9.80
CA GLY A 333 19.10 35.45 -8.95
C GLY A 333 19.30 34.34 -7.89
N PRO A 334 20.42 34.39 -7.15
CA PRO A 334 20.66 33.46 -6.05
C PRO A 334 19.52 33.44 -5.03
N LEU A 335 19.22 32.27 -4.46
CA LEU A 335 18.23 32.14 -3.38
C LEU A 335 18.71 32.91 -2.13
N THR A 336 17.80 33.65 -1.50
CA THR A 336 18.05 34.42 -0.28
C THR A 336 17.20 33.90 0.88
N ALA A 337 17.69 34.10 2.11
CA ALA A 337 16.93 33.77 3.32
C ALA A 337 15.82 34.81 3.55
N THR A 338 14.57 34.35 3.64
CA THR A 338 13.39 35.20 3.85
C THR A 338 13.06 35.43 5.32
N ASN A 339 13.34 34.47 6.19
CA ASN A 339 12.90 34.49 7.58
C ASN A 339 13.91 35.18 8.50
N VAL A 340 15.16 34.69 8.49
CA VAL A 340 16.24 35.25 9.29
C VAL A 340 17.43 35.54 8.37
N PRO A 341 17.50 36.75 7.78
CA PRO A 341 18.63 37.16 6.95
C PRO A 341 19.95 37.14 7.74
N CYS A 342 21.02 36.71 7.08
CA CYS A 342 22.35 36.74 7.67
C CYS A 342 22.85 38.18 7.87
N LYS A 343 23.20 38.57 9.10
CA LYS A 343 23.78 39.88 9.39
C LYS A 343 25.24 40.04 8.93
N CYS A 344 25.92 38.93 8.68
CA CYS A 344 27.37 38.89 8.47
C CYS A 344 27.77 38.56 7.02
N GLY A 345 26.86 38.79 6.09
CA GLY A 345 27.06 38.53 4.66
C GLY A 345 25.88 37.78 4.07
N PRO A 346 25.93 37.44 2.78
CA PRO A 346 24.87 36.69 2.12
C PRO A 346 24.71 35.30 2.77
N SER A 347 23.46 34.83 2.83
CA SER A 347 23.14 33.45 3.20
C SER A 347 23.72 32.49 2.15
N ARG A 348 24.25 31.36 2.59
CA ARG A 348 24.55 30.22 1.72
C ARG A 348 23.33 29.35 1.59
N VAL A 349 23.28 28.58 0.50
CA VAL A 349 22.21 27.63 0.22
C VAL A 349 22.82 26.23 0.23
N TYR A 350 22.25 25.34 1.03
CA TYR A 350 22.58 23.92 1.05
C TYR A 350 21.34 23.10 0.72
N ALA A 351 21.52 21.95 0.07
CA ALA A 351 20.42 21.07 -0.24
C ALA A 351 20.75 19.58 -0.03
N VAL A 352 19.78 18.82 0.45
CA VAL A 352 19.72 17.37 0.30
C VAL A 352 18.56 17.05 -0.63
N ILE A 353 18.85 16.35 -1.72
CA ILE A 353 17.86 15.88 -2.68
C ILE A 353 17.89 14.36 -2.64
N ALA A 354 16.81 13.73 -2.21
CA ALA A 354 16.70 12.28 -2.11
C ALA A 354 15.57 11.74 -2.98
N GLN A 355 15.92 10.96 -4.00
CA GLN A 355 14.98 10.10 -4.70
C GLN A 355 14.92 8.74 -3.99
N GLY A 356 13.79 8.44 -3.39
CA GLY A 356 13.55 7.26 -2.56
C GLY A 356 13.08 6.02 -3.32
N ASN A 357 12.63 6.16 -4.57
CA ASN A 357 12.17 5.05 -5.40
C ASN A 357 12.59 5.26 -6.87
N ASN A 358 12.82 4.16 -7.61
CA ASN A 358 13.38 4.19 -8.97
C ASN A 358 12.38 4.48 -10.09
N ASP A 359 11.11 4.78 -9.75
CA ASP A 359 10.14 5.25 -10.74
C ASP A 359 10.62 6.54 -11.41
N SER A 360 10.46 6.61 -12.73
CA SER A 360 11.01 7.71 -13.54
C SER A 360 10.46 9.08 -13.16
N MET A 361 9.22 9.15 -12.65
CA MET A 361 8.60 10.41 -12.23
C MET A 361 9.35 11.07 -11.05
N PHE A 362 9.89 10.28 -10.11
CA PHE A 362 10.68 10.82 -9.00
C PHE A 362 12.05 11.29 -9.49
N ASN A 363 12.68 10.55 -10.41
CA ASN A 363 13.97 10.93 -11.00
C ASN A 363 13.87 12.26 -11.76
N VAL A 364 12.86 12.41 -12.63
CA VAL A 364 12.64 13.65 -13.40
C VAL A 364 12.55 14.86 -12.47
N THR A 365 11.80 14.76 -11.38
CA THR A 365 11.64 15.86 -10.45
C THR A 365 12.89 16.10 -9.60
N ALA A 366 13.53 15.04 -9.07
CA ALA A 366 14.73 15.20 -8.27
C ALA A 366 15.89 15.83 -9.07
N GLN A 367 16.10 15.38 -10.31
CA GLN A 367 17.06 15.98 -11.24
C GLN A 367 16.67 17.41 -11.60
N GLY A 368 15.40 17.68 -11.89
CA GLY A 368 14.94 19.02 -12.23
C GLY A 368 15.13 20.04 -11.10
N ILE A 369 14.99 19.61 -9.83
CA ILE A 369 15.29 20.46 -8.66
C ILE A 369 16.81 20.70 -8.56
N PHE A 370 17.63 19.66 -8.75
CA PHE A 370 19.09 19.81 -8.78
C PHE A 370 19.52 20.84 -9.85
N ASP A 371 18.99 20.71 -11.06
CA ASP A 371 19.29 21.60 -12.18
C ASP A 371 18.79 23.04 -11.93
N ALA A 372 17.60 23.20 -11.34
CA ALA A 372 17.05 24.50 -10.99
C ALA A 372 17.91 25.21 -9.92
N LEU A 373 18.40 24.49 -8.91
CA LEU A 373 19.32 25.05 -7.91
C LEU A 373 20.67 25.45 -8.54
N ALA A 374 21.23 24.60 -9.42
CA ALA A 374 22.45 24.89 -10.14
C ALA A 374 22.30 26.13 -11.04
N GLY A 375 21.16 26.26 -11.74
CA GLY A 375 20.82 27.44 -12.55
C GLY A 375 20.76 28.74 -11.76
N ARG A 376 20.54 28.66 -10.44
CA ARG A 376 20.57 29.79 -9.50
C ARG A 376 21.90 29.99 -8.80
N GLY A 377 22.95 29.29 -9.25
CA GLY A 377 24.31 29.44 -8.74
C GLY A 377 24.59 28.68 -7.44
N VAL A 378 23.73 27.73 -7.05
CA VAL A 378 24.05 26.81 -5.94
C VAL A 378 25.12 25.83 -6.41
N GLY A 379 26.33 25.95 -5.87
CA GLY A 379 27.44 25.07 -6.23
C GLY A 379 27.18 23.61 -5.81
N ALA A 380 27.64 22.66 -6.63
CA ALA A 380 27.45 21.23 -6.39
C ALA A 380 27.98 20.77 -5.02
N ASP A 381 29.06 21.36 -4.50
CA ASP A 381 29.61 21.04 -3.16
C ASP A 381 28.65 21.37 -2.00
N ASN A 382 27.59 22.15 -2.27
CA ASN A 382 26.54 22.47 -1.30
C ASN A 382 25.26 21.63 -1.49
N VAL A 383 25.23 20.72 -2.46
CA VAL A 383 24.10 19.84 -2.73
C VAL A 383 24.54 18.39 -2.58
N THR A 384 23.85 17.63 -1.74
CA THR A 384 23.98 16.17 -1.73
C THR A 384 22.81 15.58 -2.49
N PHE A 385 23.09 14.92 -3.62
CA PHE A 385 22.07 14.30 -4.47
C PHE A 385 22.14 12.77 -4.42
N MET A 386 21.05 12.17 -3.94
CA MET A 386 20.92 10.73 -3.71
C MET A 386 19.82 10.14 -4.59
N THR A 387 20.12 9.01 -5.23
CA THR A 387 19.15 8.25 -6.03
C THR A 387 19.24 6.76 -5.70
N PRO A 388 18.22 5.94 -6.00
CA PRO A 388 18.33 4.50 -5.86
C PRO A 388 19.48 3.96 -6.74
N PRO A 389 20.14 2.85 -6.37
CA PRO A 389 21.28 2.31 -7.11
C PRO A 389 21.04 2.15 -8.63
N GLU A 390 19.80 1.84 -9.01
CA GLU A 390 19.36 1.62 -10.38
C GLU A 390 19.21 2.91 -11.21
N SER A 391 19.26 4.08 -10.57
CA SER A 391 19.05 5.40 -11.19
C SER A 391 20.33 6.27 -11.22
N SER A 392 21.51 5.64 -11.13
CA SER A 392 22.77 6.38 -11.04
C SER A 392 23.08 7.23 -12.30
N GLY A 393 23.38 8.51 -12.06
CA GLY A 393 23.83 9.49 -13.05
C GLY A 393 25.11 10.19 -12.59
N PRO A 394 25.78 10.96 -13.46
CA PRO A 394 27.06 11.60 -13.13
C PRO A 394 26.98 12.62 -11.97
N SER A 395 25.78 13.10 -11.67
CA SER A 395 25.51 14.06 -10.59
C SER A 395 25.12 13.40 -9.25
N VAL A 396 25.06 12.06 -9.19
CA VAL A 396 24.64 11.31 -8.01
C VAL A 396 25.83 11.07 -7.09
N ASP A 397 25.72 11.50 -5.84
CA ASP A 397 26.79 11.36 -4.84
C ASP A 397 26.81 9.98 -4.19
N THR A 398 25.63 9.42 -3.91
CA THR A 398 25.49 8.13 -3.25
C THR A 398 24.10 7.51 -3.51
N SER A 399 23.96 6.23 -3.18
CA SER A 399 22.68 5.55 -3.22
C SER A 399 21.78 5.95 -2.05
N THR A 400 20.48 6.11 -2.32
CA THR A 400 19.51 6.49 -1.30
C THR A 400 19.30 5.38 -0.27
N SER A 401 19.49 5.72 1.00
CA SER A 401 19.13 4.93 2.18
C SER A 401 18.88 5.86 3.38
N GLU A 402 18.35 5.32 4.48
CA GLU A 402 18.20 6.07 5.73
C GLU A 402 19.57 6.56 6.26
N ASP A 403 20.57 5.67 6.27
CA ASP A 403 21.93 6.00 6.72
C ASP A 403 22.58 7.08 5.84
N ALA A 404 22.42 6.99 4.52
CA ALA A 404 22.94 8.00 3.59
C ALA A 404 22.30 9.38 3.84
N LEU A 405 20.97 9.41 4.05
CA LEU A 405 20.26 10.64 4.40
C LEU A 405 20.77 11.22 5.73
N LYS A 406 20.93 10.38 6.75
CA LYS A 406 21.44 10.80 8.06
C LYS A 406 22.86 11.36 7.95
N SER A 407 23.73 10.73 7.18
CA SER A 407 25.07 11.22 6.88
C SER A 407 25.04 12.57 6.17
N ALA A 408 24.22 12.73 5.13
CA ALA A 408 24.08 13.98 4.38
C ALA A 408 23.59 15.14 5.28
N LEU A 409 22.58 14.91 6.10
CA LEU A 409 22.08 15.89 7.06
C LEU A 409 23.14 16.24 8.13
N GLY A 410 23.91 15.25 8.58
CA GLY A 410 25.05 15.46 9.49
C GLY A 410 26.17 16.31 8.88
N GLU A 411 26.44 16.19 7.58
CA GLU A 411 27.38 17.07 6.89
C GLU A 411 26.87 18.51 6.80
N ILE A 412 25.60 18.69 6.43
CA ILE A 412 24.97 20.01 6.34
C ILE A 412 25.01 20.70 7.70
N LYS A 413 24.63 20.00 8.77
CA LYS A 413 24.69 20.48 10.16
C LYS A 413 26.04 21.14 10.48
N ASN A 414 27.14 20.54 10.02
CA ASN A 414 28.50 21.01 10.31
C ASN A 414 28.96 22.18 9.42
N LYS A 415 28.28 22.42 8.29
CA LYS A 415 28.61 23.47 7.31
C LYS A 415 27.68 24.69 7.41
N THR A 416 26.47 24.53 7.93
CA THR A 416 25.43 25.57 7.97
C THR A 416 25.56 26.51 9.16
N ARG A 417 25.32 27.80 8.91
CA ARG A 417 24.99 28.80 9.95
C ARG A 417 23.49 28.82 10.19
N CYS A 418 23.06 29.42 11.31
CA CYS A 418 21.63 29.50 11.63
C CYS A 418 20.80 30.33 10.63
N CYS A 419 21.43 31.26 9.91
CA CYS A 419 20.80 32.15 8.92
C CYS A 419 20.99 31.69 7.47
N ASP A 420 21.69 30.57 7.22
CA ASP A 420 21.77 29.97 5.89
C ASP A 420 20.42 29.36 5.49
N VAL A 421 20.25 29.03 4.21
CA VAL A 421 19.06 28.35 3.67
C VAL A 421 19.38 26.88 3.49
N VAL A 422 18.52 26.00 3.99
CA VAL A 422 18.65 24.55 3.82
C VAL A 422 17.38 24.01 3.17
N LEU A 423 17.50 23.30 2.05
CA LEU A 423 16.41 22.55 1.44
C LEU A 423 16.63 21.05 1.65
N VAL A 424 15.65 20.36 2.21
CA VAL A 424 15.58 18.91 2.27
C VAL A 424 14.42 18.49 1.38
N TYR A 425 14.71 18.08 0.15
CA TYR A 425 13.72 17.54 -0.79
C TYR A 425 13.78 16.02 -0.78
N LEU A 426 12.65 15.40 -0.48
CA LEU A 426 12.49 13.95 -0.42
C LEU A 426 11.35 13.53 -1.35
N SER A 427 11.58 12.57 -2.23
CA SER A 427 10.57 12.08 -3.17
C SER A 427 10.50 10.56 -3.18
N GLY A 428 9.32 9.98 -3.29
CA GLY A 428 9.16 8.53 -3.32
C GLY A 428 7.73 8.10 -3.02
N HIS A 429 7.47 6.79 -3.02
CA HIS A 429 6.19 6.31 -2.51
C HIS A 429 6.06 6.59 -1.02
N GLY A 430 4.85 6.87 -0.60
CA GLY A 430 4.53 7.17 0.79
C GLY A 430 3.31 6.39 1.26
N TYR A 431 3.20 6.22 2.57
CA TYR A 431 2.03 5.64 3.21
C TYR A 431 1.67 6.41 4.48
N LEU A 432 0.40 6.28 4.88
CA LEU A 432 -0.08 6.75 6.17
C LEU A 432 0.13 5.65 7.22
N TYR A 433 0.92 5.96 8.24
CA TYR A 433 1.11 5.14 9.42
C TYR A 433 0.12 5.52 10.51
N CYS A 434 -0.44 4.53 11.20
CA CYS A 434 -1.39 4.76 12.29
C CYS A 434 -0.94 4.01 13.54
N LYS A 435 -0.69 4.74 14.63
CA LYS A 435 -0.55 4.18 15.97
C LYS A 435 -1.89 4.29 16.67
N VAL A 436 -2.56 3.16 16.84
CA VAL A 436 -3.93 3.04 17.33
C VAL A 436 -3.91 2.48 18.74
N THR A 437 -4.49 3.20 19.69
CA THR A 437 -4.71 2.66 21.04
C THR A 437 -6.10 2.06 21.10
N TRP A 438 -6.19 0.78 21.43
CA TRP A 438 -7.44 0.05 21.59
C TRP A 438 -7.77 -0.18 23.07
N TYR A 439 -9.06 -0.15 23.38
CA TYR A 439 -9.61 -0.52 24.68
C TYR A 439 -10.56 -1.70 24.52
N ASN A 440 -10.28 -2.79 25.24
CA ASN A 440 -11.15 -3.94 25.33
C ASN A 440 -12.26 -3.65 26.35
N ARG A 441 -13.50 -3.53 25.87
CA ARG A 441 -14.68 -3.21 26.67
C ARG A 441 -15.16 -4.38 27.55
N ILE A 442 -14.68 -5.59 27.31
CA ILE A 442 -15.01 -6.79 28.10
C ILE A 442 -13.98 -6.98 29.21
N THR A 443 -12.69 -6.98 28.85
CA THR A 443 -11.60 -7.29 29.80
C THR A 443 -11.04 -6.05 30.49
N GLY A 444 -11.31 -4.85 29.96
CA GLY A 444 -10.69 -3.60 30.41
C GLY A 444 -9.25 -3.40 29.92
N ALA A 445 -8.70 -4.32 29.11
CA ALA A 445 -7.34 -4.24 28.60
C ALA A 445 -7.14 -3.05 27.66
N ILE A 446 -5.95 -2.45 27.68
CA ILE A 446 -5.53 -1.42 26.72
C ILE A 446 -4.37 -2.00 25.92
N THR A 447 -4.45 -1.94 24.59
CA THR A 447 -3.38 -2.36 23.69
C THR A 447 -3.05 -1.24 22.72
N VAL A 448 -1.82 -1.24 22.21
CA VAL A 448 -1.37 -0.29 21.20
C VAL A 448 -1.02 -1.08 19.96
N GLU A 449 -1.80 -0.89 18.90
CA GLU A 449 -1.55 -1.43 17.58
C GLU A 449 -0.80 -0.37 16.78
N GLU A 450 0.47 -0.61 16.54
CA GLU A 450 1.21 0.12 15.54
C GLU A 450 0.94 -0.56 14.20
N ASN A 451 0.09 0.04 13.37
CA ASN A 451 -0.10 -0.39 12.00
C ASN A 451 1.13 0.01 11.19
N ARG A 452 2.25 -0.69 11.43
CA ARG A 452 3.19 -0.97 10.36
C ARG A 452 2.42 -1.89 9.43
N LYS A 453 2.05 -1.39 8.25
CA LYS A 453 1.82 -2.29 7.14
C LYS A 453 3.18 -2.90 6.80
N ASP A 454 3.57 -3.93 7.53
CA ASP A 454 4.46 -4.97 7.03
C ASP A 454 3.80 -5.42 5.73
N SER A 455 4.23 -4.90 4.58
CA SER A 455 4.14 -5.38 3.19
C SER A 455 3.10 -6.43 2.77
N LYS A 456 2.00 -6.60 3.50
CA LYS A 456 1.05 -7.74 3.50
C LYS A 456 -0.41 -7.30 3.60
N PHE A 457 -0.66 -6.00 3.64
CA PHE A 457 -2.01 -5.45 3.59
C PHE A 457 -2.03 -4.33 2.56
N ASN A 458 -2.18 -4.72 1.30
CA ASN A 458 -2.27 -3.82 0.16
C ASN A 458 -3.64 -3.14 0.13
N SER A 459 -3.72 -2.00 0.79
CA SER A 459 -4.78 -1.02 0.53
C SER A 459 -4.18 0.35 0.75
N TYR A 460 -3.81 1.02 -0.34
CA TYR A 460 -3.29 2.39 -0.32
C TYR A 460 -4.33 3.43 0.18
N THR A 461 -5.38 2.98 0.89
CA THR A 461 -6.61 3.74 1.16
C THR A 461 -7.32 3.38 2.47
N ARG A 462 -6.82 2.47 3.33
CA ARG A 462 -7.46 2.36 4.66
C ARG A 462 -7.04 3.55 5.51
N ASP A 463 -7.90 4.57 5.52
CA ASP A 463 -7.92 5.64 6.51
C ASP A 463 -7.64 5.05 7.89
N CYS A 464 -6.79 5.73 8.68
CA CYS A 464 -6.66 5.36 10.08
C CYS A 464 -8.04 5.32 10.74
N PRO A 465 -8.33 4.33 11.60
CA PRO A 465 -9.65 4.16 12.15
C PRO A 465 -10.10 5.43 12.90
N ALA A 466 -11.40 5.66 13.00
CA ALA A 466 -11.89 6.79 13.77
C ALA A 466 -11.79 6.51 15.28
N VAL A 467 -11.55 7.55 16.09
CA VAL A 467 -11.71 7.40 17.55
C VAL A 467 -13.15 6.97 17.84
N GLY A 468 -13.29 5.92 18.65
CA GLY A 468 -14.56 5.26 18.94
C GLY A 468 -14.97 4.15 17.96
N GLU A 469 -14.22 3.94 16.87
CA GLU A 469 -14.43 2.80 15.97
C GLU A 469 -14.28 1.48 16.72
N LYS A 470 -15.07 0.49 16.32
CA LYS A 470 -15.22 -0.78 17.04
C LYS A 470 -14.71 -1.96 16.20
N ARG A 471 -13.95 -2.88 16.81
CA ARG A 471 -13.49 -4.16 16.22
C ARG A 471 -13.92 -5.36 17.06
N GLY A 472 -13.94 -6.55 16.45
CA GLY A 472 -14.24 -7.82 17.11
C GLY A 472 -15.59 -7.81 17.83
N LEU A 473 -16.70 -7.64 17.08
CA LEU A 473 -18.07 -7.53 17.63
C LEU A 473 -18.28 -6.39 18.64
N GLY A 474 -17.45 -5.34 18.59
CA GLY A 474 -17.52 -4.22 19.52
C GLY A 474 -16.86 -4.46 20.87
N THR A 475 -16.04 -5.51 20.95
CA THR A 475 -15.14 -5.79 22.07
C THR A 475 -14.05 -4.75 22.17
N TRP A 476 -13.41 -4.40 21.05
CA TRP A 476 -12.35 -3.41 21.01
C TRP A 476 -12.90 -2.07 20.52
N GLN A 477 -12.51 -0.99 21.19
CA GLN A 477 -12.84 0.38 20.83
C GLN A 477 -11.57 1.20 20.68
N VAL A 478 -11.47 1.95 19.59
CA VAL A 478 -10.36 2.89 19.38
C VAL A 478 -10.47 4.03 20.40
N MET A 479 -9.43 4.20 21.20
CA MET A 479 -9.31 5.28 22.19
C MET A 479 -8.59 6.49 21.61
N SER A 480 -7.54 6.26 20.82
CA SER A 480 -6.76 7.31 20.19
C SER A 480 -6.09 6.79 18.93
N VAL A 481 -5.83 7.72 18.00
CA VAL A 481 -5.15 7.45 16.74
C VAL A 481 -4.13 8.54 16.52
N GLN A 482 -2.87 8.15 16.44
CA GLN A 482 -1.77 9.02 16.03
C GLN A 482 -1.42 8.66 14.59
N LYS A 483 -1.50 9.65 13.71
CA LYS A 483 -1.13 9.52 12.30
C LYS A 483 0.32 9.94 12.13
N SER A 484 1.07 9.20 11.34
CA SER A 484 2.42 9.58 10.91
C SER A 484 2.60 9.21 9.45
N HIS A 485 3.68 9.67 8.84
CA HIS A 485 4.03 9.37 7.48
C HIS A 485 5.25 8.45 7.42
N GLY A 486 5.22 7.48 6.51
CA GLY A 486 6.40 6.73 6.11
C GLY A 486 6.66 6.90 4.62
N MET A 487 7.92 7.05 4.25
CA MET A 487 8.35 7.25 2.86
C MET A 487 9.43 6.24 2.49
N ARG A 488 9.38 5.75 1.25
CA ARG A 488 10.38 4.82 0.74
C ARG A 488 11.72 5.54 0.56
N MET A 489 12.80 4.91 1.02
CA MET A 489 14.18 5.39 0.92
C MET A 489 15.05 4.24 0.43
N GLY A 490 15.05 4.01 -0.89
CA GLY A 490 15.67 2.83 -1.50
C GLY A 490 14.90 1.56 -1.18
N THR A 491 15.54 0.64 -0.47
CA THR A 491 14.92 -0.60 0.03
C THR A 491 14.24 -0.43 1.39
N ASP A 492 14.52 0.68 2.09
CA ASP A 492 14.04 0.94 3.44
C ASP A 492 12.86 1.90 3.46
N TRP A 493 12.27 2.10 4.64
CA TRP A 493 11.21 3.05 4.90
C TRP A 493 11.62 3.98 6.03
N LEU A 494 11.64 5.28 5.74
CA LEU A 494 11.89 6.35 6.70
C LEU A 494 10.58 6.84 7.29
N LYS A 495 10.45 6.84 8.62
CA LYS A 495 9.32 7.46 9.32
C LYS A 495 9.56 8.95 9.54
N ALA A 496 8.47 9.71 9.63
CA ALA A 496 8.53 11.14 9.90
C ALA A 496 9.20 11.46 11.25
N GLU A 497 9.04 10.62 12.28
CA GLU A 497 9.71 10.80 13.58
C GLU A 497 11.22 10.55 13.50
N GLU A 498 11.65 9.61 12.67
CA GLU A 498 13.07 9.33 12.44
C GLU A 498 13.71 10.51 11.71
N LEU A 499 13.04 11.05 10.69
CA LEU A 499 13.45 12.28 10.01
C LEU A 499 13.46 13.48 10.95
N ASP A 500 12.44 13.65 11.80
CA ASP A 500 12.38 14.72 12.79
C ASP A 500 13.61 14.74 13.70
N ALA A 501 13.97 13.57 14.24
CA ALA A 501 15.15 13.42 15.09
C ALA A 501 16.45 13.81 14.36
N MET A 502 16.58 13.49 13.06
CA MET A 502 17.73 13.90 12.26
C MET A 502 17.77 15.43 12.04
N LEU A 503 16.61 16.04 11.76
CA LEU A 503 16.50 17.47 11.48
C LEU A 503 16.69 18.34 12.73
N ASP A 504 16.33 17.85 13.91
CA ASP A 504 16.47 18.55 15.19
C ASP A 504 17.94 18.87 15.56
N GLU A 505 18.86 18.13 14.96
CA GLU A 505 20.28 18.37 15.09
C GLU A 505 20.76 19.59 14.30
N ILE A 506 20.02 20.02 13.27
CA ILE A 506 20.37 21.15 12.41
C ILE A 506 19.85 22.44 13.03
N LYS A 507 20.73 23.26 13.58
CA LYS A 507 20.38 24.57 14.18
C LYS A 507 20.26 25.64 13.10
N ASN A 508 19.13 25.63 12.38
CA ASN A 508 18.87 26.54 11.26
C ASN A 508 17.47 27.18 11.34
N CYS A 509 17.35 28.43 10.88
CA CYS A 509 16.12 29.23 10.95
C CYS A 509 15.40 29.40 9.60
N ASN A 510 15.96 28.83 8.53
CA ASN A 510 15.44 28.80 7.17
C ASN A 510 15.55 27.35 6.62
N LEU A 511 15.03 26.37 7.38
CA LEU A 511 15.07 24.95 7.02
C LEU A 511 13.77 24.56 6.31
N HIS A 512 13.84 24.35 5.00
CA HIS A 512 12.73 23.94 4.15
C HIS A 512 12.75 22.44 3.95
N ILE A 513 11.62 21.79 4.19
CA ILE A 513 11.42 20.35 4.10
C ILE A 513 10.28 20.14 3.12
N PHE A 514 10.58 19.49 1.99
CA PHE A 514 9.61 19.22 0.95
C PHE A 514 9.49 17.71 0.78
N ILE A 515 8.31 17.16 1.07
CA ILE A 515 8.03 15.71 0.98
C ILE A 515 7.06 15.45 -0.17
N ASP A 516 7.57 14.83 -1.21
CA ASP A 516 6.87 14.54 -2.46
C ASP A 516 6.49 13.05 -2.55
N SER A 517 5.46 12.70 -1.78
CA SER A 517 4.99 11.32 -1.62
C SER A 517 3.50 11.27 -1.25
N CYS A 518 2.87 10.10 -1.44
CA CYS A 518 1.50 9.86 -1.02
C CYS A 518 1.38 9.97 0.50
N HIS A 519 0.29 10.55 1.00
CA HIS A 519 0.03 10.73 2.44
C HIS A 519 1.07 11.60 3.17
N SER A 520 1.88 12.38 2.44
CA SER A 520 2.98 13.19 2.99
C SER A 520 2.50 14.20 4.04
N GLY A 521 1.27 14.68 3.96
CA GLY A 521 0.66 15.55 4.98
C GLY A 521 0.59 14.92 6.37
N GLY A 522 0.65 13.59 6.47
CA GLY A 522 0.77 12.87 7.75
C GLY A 522 2.12 13.11 8.46
N ALA A 523 3.12 13.65 7.76
CA ALA A 523 4.43 13.96 8.33
C ALA A 523 4.44 15.28 9.11
N ILE A 524 3.49 16.19 8.83
CA ILE A 524 3.55 17.56 9.31
C ILE A 524 3.62 17.60 10.82
N ASP A 525 2.75 16.89 11.54
CA ASP A 525 2.69 16.95 13.01
C ASP A 525 3.98 16.45 13.65
N SER A 526 4.60 15.40 13.11
CA SER A 526 5.88 14.87 13.62
C SER A 526 7.06 15.78 13.28
N LEU A 527 7.00 16.53 12.18
CA LEU A 527 8.11 17.37 11.71
C LEU A 527 8.06 18.83 12.20
N LYS A 528 7.02 19.23 12.96
CA LYS A 528 6.92 20.60 13.48
C LYS A 528 8.10 20.92 14.38
N GLY A 529 8.85 21.97 14.03
CA GLY A 529 9.99 22.43 14.81
C GLY A 529 10.33 23.88 14.52
N SER A 530 11.09 24.51 15.42
CA SER A 530 11.53 25.90 15.26
C SER A 530 12.37 26.08 13.99
N GLY A 531 12.12 27.16 13.24
CA GLY A 531 12.90 27.48 12.04
C GLY A 531 12.57 26.61 10.81
N ARG A 532 11.58 25.73 10.91
CA ARG A 532 11.19 24.81 9.84
C ARG A 532 10.01 25.33 8.99
N PHE A 533 10.06 24.96 7.73
CA PHE A 533 9.06 25.19 6.69
C PHE A 533 8.79 23.85 6.03
N ILE A 534 7.57 23.32 6.20
CA ILE A 534 7.22 21.99 5.75
C ILE A 534 6.21 22.13 4.63
N THR A 535 6.51 21.53 3.48
CA THR A 535 5.62 21.42 2.34
C THR A 535 5.47 19.96 1.98
N THR A 536 4.24 19.55 1.70
CA THR A 536 3.90 18.15 1.42
C THR A 536 3.08 18.09 0.14
N ALA A 537 3.31 17.08 -0.70
CA ALA A 537 2.63 16.95 -1.98
C ALA A 537 1.15 16.57 -1.86
N ALA A 538 0.74 16.00 -0.73
CA ALA A 538 -0.62 15.56 -0.48
C ALA A 538 -1.05 15.72 0.99
N GLU A 539 -2.34 15.79 1.25
CA GLU A 539 -2.94 15.60 2.58
C GLU A 539 -2.60 14.22 3.17
N ALA A 540 -2.73 14.09 4.49
CA ALA A 540 -2.46 12.84 5.19
C ALA A 540 -3.27 11.64 4.65
N ASN A 541 -4.49 11.86 4.17
CA ASN A 541 -5.38 10.84 3.63
C ASN A 541 -5.53 10.93 2.10
N LYS A 542 -4.63 11.62 1.41
CA LYS A 542 -4.63 11.76 -0.05
C LYS A 542 -3.34 11.22 -0.64
N VAL A 543 -3.43 10.81 -1.89
CA VAL A 543 -2.27 10.41 -2.70
C VAL A 543 -1.68 11.64 -3.40
N SER A 544 -0.38 11.60 -3.68
CA SER A 544 0.29 12.56 -4.55
C SER A 544 0.35 11.99 -5.97
N TRP A 545 0.41 12.87 -6.96
CA TRP A 545 0.33 12.50 -8.38
C TRP A 545 1.59 12.92 -9.13
N GLY A 546 1.90 12.18 -10.21
CA GLY A 546 3.01 12.45 -11.09
C GLY A 546 2.91 11.61 -12.37
N ASN A 547 3.72 11.94 -13.36
CA ASN A 547 3.85 11.16 -14.58
C ASN A 547 5.32 11.06 -15.04
N LYS A 548 5.59 10.18 -16.00
CA LYS A 548 6.97 9.89 -16.46
C LYS A 548 7.62 11.03 -17.25
N VAL A 549 6.84 11.95 -17.79
CA VAL A 549 7.27 13.07 -18.64
C VAL A 549 7.51 14.32 -17.80
N ASP A 550 6.53 14.71 -17.01
CA ASP A 550 6.55 15.96 -16.24
C ASP A 550 7.09 15.77 -14.82
N GLY A 551 7.21 14.52 -14.33
CA GLY A 551 7.58 14.22 -12.96
C GLY A 551 6.40 14.30 -11.98
N MET A 552 6.70 14.44 -10.68
CA MET A 552 5.74 14.64 -9.61
C MET A 552 5.08 16.03 -9.69
N ALA A 553 3.75 16.10 -9.64
CA ALA A 553 3.01 17.34 -9.84
C ALA A 553 3.39 18.45 -8.85
N ALA A 554 3.61 18.12 -7.58
CA ALA A 554 4.02 19.07 -6.56
C ALA A 554 5.47 19.53 -6.75
N GLY A 555 6.42 18.60 -6.88
CA GLY A 555 7.81 18.96 -7.10
C GLY A 555 8.08 19.64 -8.45
N SER A 556 7.32 19.34 -9.50
CA SER A 556 7.39 20.11 -10.76
C SER A 556 6.83 21.51 -10.60
N GLY A 557 5.85 21.72 -9.72
CA GLY A 557 5.48 23.06 -9.27
C GLY A 557 6.63 23.78 -8.56
N LEU A 558 7.43 23.06 -7.75
CA LEU A 558 8.61 23.64 -7.10
C LEU A 558 9.69 24.02 -8.12
N ILE A 559 9.95 23.18 -9.13
CA ILE A 559 10.89 23.47 -10.22
C ILE A 559 10.48 24.76 -10.94
N ASP A 560 9.22 24.89 -11.32
CA ASP A 560 8.69 26.08 -11.98
C ASP A 560 8.80 27.32 -11.10
N GLY A 561 8.51 27.20 -9.81
CA GLY A 561 8.70 28.27 -8.83
C GLY A 561 10.16 28.71 -8.76
N LEU A 562 11.09 27.76 -8.62
CA LEU A 562 12.53 28.03 -8.57
C LEU A 562 13.02 28.72 -9.85
N ASN A 563 12.46 28.37 -11.00
CA ASN A 563 12.79 28.94 -12.30
C ASN A 563 12.09 30.29 -12.59
N GLY A 564 11.26 30.80 -11.68
CA GLY A 564 10.64 32.12 -11.84
C GLY A 564 9.38 32.12 -12.70
N ALA A 565 8.60 31.04 -12.69
CA ALA A 565 7.31 30.98 -13.39
C ALA A 565 6.41 32.18 -13.04
N ALA A 566 5.55 32.59 -13.97
CA ALA A 566 4.67 33.73 -13.77
C ALA A 566 3.80 33.55 -12.52
N GLY A 567 3.84 34.53 -11.61
CA GLY A 567 3.15 34.48 -10.32
C GLY A 567 3.89 33.73 -9.21
N ALA A 568 5.11 33.23 -9.47
CA ALA A 568 5.98 32.69 -8.43
C ALA A 568 6.61 33.78 -7.55
N ASP A 569 6.98 34.94 -8.12
CA ASP A 569 7.42 36.12 -7.36
C ASP A 569 6.18 36.79 -6.74
N ALA A 570 5.74 36.27 -5.60
CA ALA A 570 4.50 36.68 -4.96
C ALA A 570 4.61 38.08 -4.33
N ASN A 571 5.81 38.51 -3.96
CA ASN A 571 6.05 39.80 -3.33
C ASN A 571 6.45 40.91 -4.32
N GLY A 572 6.88 40.56 -5.54
CA GLY A 572 7.21 41.49 -6.61
C GLY A 572 8.58 42.16 -6.48
N ASP A 573 9.52 41.58 -5.73
CA ASP A 573 10.87 42.11 -5.55
C ASP A 573 11.82 41.80 -6.72
N GLY A 574 11.33 41.05 -7.72
CA GLY A 574 12.07 40.67 -8.92
C GLY A 574 12.84 39.36 -8.77
N THR A 575 12.74 38.67 -7.63
CA THR A 575 13.39 37.38 -7.39
C THR A 575 12.47 36.41 -6.65
N VAL A 576 12.45 35.14 -7.05
CA VAL A 576 11.66 34.13 -6.32
C VAL A 576 12.47 33.56 -5.17
N SER A 577 12.02 33.73 -3.94
CA SER A 577 12.57 33.07 -2.76
C SER A 577 12.18 31.58 -2.68
N LEU A 578 12.81 30.80 -1.78
CA LEU A 578 12.42 29.40 -1.58
C LEU A 578 11.01 29.28 -0.96
N ASP A 579 10.63 30.21 -0.08
CA ASP A 579 9.26 30.32 0.46
C ASP A 579 8.25 30.43 -0.69
N GLU A 580 8.48 31.38 -1.59
CA GLU A 580 7.63 31.64 -2.75
C GLU A 580 7.59 30.47 -3.72
N ALA A 581 8.73 29.82 -4.00
CA ALA A 581 8.75 28.63 -4.85
C ALA A 581 7.94 27.48 -4.25
N THR A 582 8.02 27.25 -2.93
CA THR A 582 7.20 26.21 -2.26
C THR A 582 5.73 26.57 -2.19
N GLU A 583 5.38 27.85 -2.02
CA GLU A 583 4.00 28.33 -2.08
C GLU A 583 3.42 28.21 -3.50
N PHE A 584 4.20 28.54 -4.51
CA PHE A 584 3.83 28.36 -5.91
C PHE A 584 3.56 26.89 -6.22
N ALA A 585 4.43 25.99 -5.74
CA ALA A 585 4.25 24.54 -5.86
C ALA A 585 2.90 24.10 -5.26
N ARG A 586 2.60 24.51 -4.02
CA ARG A 586 1.34 24.22 -3.33
C ARG A 586 0.12 24.67 -4.14
N ASN A 587 0.13 25.92 -4.59
CA ASN A 587 -1.02 26.54 -5.26
C ASN A 587 -1.28 25.92 -6.64
N ASN A 588 -0.26 25.35 -7.28
CA ASN A 588 -0.36 24.80 -8.64
C ASN A 588 -0.37 23.27 -8.71
N ALA A 589 -0.04 22.53 -7.64
CA ALA A 589 0.05 21.07 -7.70
C ALA A 589 -1.27 20.39 -8.10
N ASN A 590 -2.42 20.91 -7.63
CA ASN A 590 -3.72 20.36 -8.02
C ASN A 590 -4.02 20.59 -9.51
N ALA A 591 -3.65 21.75 -10.07
CA ALA A 591 -3.80 22.02 -11.50
C ALA A 591 -2.91 21.08 -12.32
N ARG A 592 -1.64 20.95 -11.94
CA ARG A 592 -0.69 20.02 -12.55
C ARG A 592 -1.15 18.57 -12.48
N SER A 593 -1.68 18.16 -11.34
CA SER A 593 -2.21 16.80 -11.16
C SER A 593 -3.32 16.49 -12.17
N ARG A 594 -4.17 17.48 -12.51
CA ARG A 594 -5.23 17.35 -13.53
C ARG A 594 -4.70 17.29 -14.96
N ASP A 595 -3.56 17.95 -15.23
CA ASP A 595 -2.94 17.98 -16.56
C ASP A 595 -2.18 16.69 -16.88
N THR A 596 -1.75 15.93 -15.85
CA THR A 596 -1.03 14.67 -16.02
C THR A 596 -1.83 13.51 -16.65
N GLY A 597 -3.14 13.68 -16.93
CA GLY A 597 -3.90 12.73 -17.76
C GLY A 597 -5.31 13.15 -18.18
N LEU A 598 -5.57 13.07 -19.50
CA LEU A 598 -6.85 13.43 -20.13
C LEU A 598 -8.00 12.43 -19.83
N ILE A 599 -7.67 11.21 -19.40
CA ILE A 599 -8.63 10.17 -18.95
C ILE A 599 -8.86 10.22 -17.42
N GLN A 600 -7.99 10.90 -16.67
CA GLN A 600 -8.03 10.98 -15.20
C GLN A 600 -8.99 12.05 -14.67
N GLN A 601 -9.44 13.00 -15.51
CA GLN A 601 -10.38 14.09 -15.17
C GLN A 601 -11.77 13.65 -14.68
N LEU A 602 -12.11 12.35 -14.75
CA LEU A 602 -13.44 11.82 -14.42
C LEU A 602 -13.62 11.40 -12.95
N THR A 603 -12.56 11.47 -12.13
CA THR A 603 -12.66 11.14 -10.69
C THR A 603 -12.60 12.40 -9.83
N THR A 604 -13.55 12.56 -8.90
CA THR A 604 -13.64 13.72 -8.00
C THR A 604 -12.59 13.75 -6.89
N ASP A 605 -11.69 12.76 -6.84
CA ASP A 605 -10.72 12.55 -5.74
C ASP A 605 -9.27 12.96 -6.07
N MET A 606 -9.07 13.70 -7.17
CA MET A 606 -7.74 14.10 -7.67
C MET A 606 -7.09 15.29 -6.95
N ASN A 607 -7.73 15.87 -5.95
CA ASN A 607 -7.09 16.94 -5.19
C ASN A 607 -6.13 16.28 -4.19
N SER A 608 -4.82 16.25 -4.52
CA SER A 608 -3.81 15.85 -3.55
C SER A 608 -3.86 16.78 -2.32
N ASN A 609 -4.30 18.03 -2.54
CA ASN A 609 -4.40 19.09 -1.55
C ASN A 609 -3.09 19.26 -0.76
N PRO A 610 -2.01 19.71 -1.41
CA PRO A 610 -0.71 19.86 -0.77
C PRO A 610 -0.83 20.70 0.51
N GLN A 611 -0.25 20.20 1.59
CA GLN A 611 -0.31 20.89 2.89
C GLN A 611 0.99 21.65 3.15
N TYR A 612 0.89 22.71 3.94
CA TYR A 612 2.03 23.52 4.36
C TYR A 612 1.98 23.79 5.86
N TRP A 613 3.15 23.91 6.47
CA TRP A 613 3.29 24.40 7.83
C TRP A 613 4.56 25.23 7.96
N ARG A 614 4.48 26.36 8.66
CA ARG A 614 5.61 27.23 8.99
C ARG A 614 5.68 27.38 10.50
N SER A 615 6.90 27.29 11.05
CA SER A 615 7.13 27.57 12.47
C SER A 615 6.57 28.95 12.86
N PRO A 616 5.64 29.03 13.83
CA PRO A 616 5.15 30.32 14.33
C PRO A 616 6.17 30.99 15.25
N ASN A 617 7.11 30.22 15.81
CA ASN A 617 8.11 30.73 16.75
C ASN A 617 9.23 31.41 15.98
N ALA A 618 9.57 32.63 16.41
CA ALA A 618 10.78 33.30 15.98
C ALA A 618 11.98 32.42 16.34
N CYS A 619 12.64 31.87 15.33
CA CYS A 619 13.85 31.11 15.52
C CYS A 619 14.93 32.06 16.03
N ASN A 620 15.45 31.79 17.25
CA ASN A 620 16.55 32.57 17.78
C ASN A 620 17.84 32.11 17.10
N CYS A 621 18.27 32.87 16.10
CA CYS A 621 19.61 32.79 15.54
C CYS A 621 20.47 33.77 16.34
N PRO A 622 21.08 33.35 17.48
CA PRO A 622 22.08 34.20 18.11
C PRO A 622 23.09 34.56 17.02
N ASN A 623 23.53 35.82 17.00
CA ASN A 623 24.40 36.34 15.94
C ASN A 623 25.81 35.70 16.00
N ASP A 624 25.91 34.38 15.94
CA ASP A 624 27.14 33.61 15.82
C ASP A 624 27.59 33.70 14.37
N CYS A 625 28.03 34.90 14.04
CA CYS A 625 29.01 35.12 12.99
C CYS A 625 30.41 34.67 13.44
N GLY A 626 30.51 34.08 14.63
CA GLY A 626 31.71 33.43 15.13
C GLY A 626 32.02 32.21 14.27
N ASP A 627 33.11 32.31 13.52
CA ASP A 627 33.96 31.25 12.99
C ASP A 627 33.32 29.86 12.83
N ALA A 628 32.16 29.75 12.17
CA ALA A 628 31.84 28.53 11.44
C ALA A 628 33.02 28.36 10.51
N ALA A 629 33.91 27.42 10.88
CA ALA A 629 35.31 27.44 10.47
C ALA A 629 35.38 27.79 9.00
N ARG A 630 36.27 28.70 8.62
CA ARG A 630 36.74 28.75 7.23
C ARG A 630 37.29 27.35 6.96
N VAL A 631 36.44 26.42 6.55
CA VAL A 631 36.84 25.20 5.87
C VAL A 631 37.63 25.78 4.71
N PRO A 632 38.97 25.60 4.70
CA PRO A 632 39.77 26.08 3.59
C PRO A 632 39.10 25.53 2.34
N SER A 633 38.85 26.36 1.33
CA SER A 633 38.48 25.85 0.01
C SER A 633 39.33 24.63 -0.26
N PRO A 634 38.75 23.44 -0.52
CA PRO A 634 39.56 22.25 -0.72
C PRO A 634 40.57 22.59 -1.82
N SER A 635 41.85 22.53 -1.47
CA SER A 635 42.90 22.53 -2.49
C SER A 635 42.51 21.43 -3.49
N PRO A 636 42.54 21.70 -4.81
CA PRO A 636 42.17 20.71 -5.80
C PRO A 636 42.97 19.43 -5.52
N SER A 637 42.26 18.35 -5.17
CA SER A 637 42.90 17.06 -5.01
C SER A 637 43.48 16.67 -6.37
N PRO A 638 44.77 16.32 -6.45
CA PRO A 638 45.33 15.83 -7.69
C PRO A 638 44.82 14.41 -7.93
N GLY A 639 43.93 14.24 -8.92
CA GLY A 639 43.58 12.93 -9.46
C GLY A 639 42.12 12.54 -9.24
N GLY A 640 41.28 12.93 -10.19
CA GLY A 640 39.91 12.46 -10.34
C GLY A 640 39.27 13.25 -11.47
N ASP A 641 39.35 12.73 -12.69
CA ASP A 641 38.80 13.34 -13.90
C ASP A 641 37.27 13.47 -13.78
N ARG A 642 36.81 14.55 -13.11
CA ARG A 642 35.47 15.08 -13.30
C ARG A 642 35.51 15.94 -14.55
N VAL A 643 34.87 15.47 -15.61
CA VAL A 643 34.67 16.24 -16.85
C VAL A 643 33.95 17.52 -16.48
N ALA A 644 34.67 18.65 -16.55
CA ALA A 644 34.08 19.96 -16.37
C ALA A 644 33.01 20.17 -17.46
N SER A 645 31.78 20.49 -17.05
CA SER A 645 30.78 21.02 -17.96
C SER A 645 31.31 22.30 -18.62
N PRO A 646 31.19 22.45 -19.95
CA PRO A 646 31.66 23.66 -20.63
C PRO A 646 30.87 24.88 -20.14
N SER A 647 31.56 26.00 -19.99
CA SER A 647 30.95 27.28 -19.60
C SER A 647 29.93 27.75 -20.67
N PRO A 648 28.88 28.51 -20.31
CA PRO A 648 27.77 28.89 -21.21
C PRO A 648 28.13 29.89 -22.33
N GLY A 649 29.37 29.94 -22.82
CA GLY A 649 29.86 30.97 -23.74
C GLY A 649 30.35 30.49 -25.11
N ASP A 650 30.63 29.20 -25.32
CA ASP A 650 31.42 28.75 -26.48
C ASP A 650 30.67 27.85 -27.48
N TRP A 651 29.42 28.20 -27.81
CA TRP A 651 28.74 27.61 -28.97
C TRP A 651 28.90 28.52 -30.19
N ILE A 652 30.02 28.37 -30.91
CA ILE A 652 30.11 28.82 -32.30
C ILE A 652 29.32 27.81 -33.14
N ALA A 653 28.20 28.26 -33.71
CA ALA A 653 27.36 27.48 -34.60
C ALA A 653 28.17 26.95 -35.79
N SER A 654 28.25 25.63 -35.94
CA SER A 654 28.68 24.99 -37.19
C SER A 654 27.53 25.07 -38.21
N PRO A 655 27.81 25.40 -39.49
CA PRO A 655 26.76 25.55 -40.50
C PRO A 655 26.11 24.20 -40.83
N SER A 656 24.78 24.22 -40.92
CA SER A 656 23.95 23.07 -41.27
C SER A 656 24.35 22.44 -42.62
N PRO A 657 24.41 21.10 -42.72
CA PRO A 657 24.56 20.44 -44.01
C PRO A 657 23.29 20.66 -44.85
N SER A 658 23.49 21.03 -46.12
CA SER A 658 22.41 21.25 -47.08
C SER A 658 21.60 19.96 -47.32
N PRO A 659 20.28 20.05 -47.53
CA PRO A 659 19.45 18.88 -47.76
C PRO A 659 19.74 18.27 -49.13
N THR A 660 19.99 16.96 -49.15
CA THR A 660 20.04 16.13 -50.36
C THR A 660 18.64 16.10 -51.01
N PRO A 661 18.52 16.28 -52.34
CA PRO A 661 17.22 16.27 -52.99
C PRO A 661 16.62 14.85 -53.04
N SER A 662 15.32 14.76 -52.75
CA SER A 662 14.51 13.56 -52.97
C SER A 662 14.43 13.21 -54.46
N PRO A 663 14.44 11.93 -54.84
CA PRO A 663 14.25 11.52 -56.23
C PRO A 663 12.79 11.72 -56.67
N SER A 664 12.64 12.23 -57.89
CA SER A 664 11.36 12.46 -58.57
C SER A 664 10.74 11.13 -59.07
N PRO A 665 9.40 10.99 -59.06
CA PRO A 665 8.71 9.78 -59.53
C PRO A 665 8.47 9.85 -61.03
N HIS A 666 9.49 9.56 -61.83
CA HIS A 666 9.33 9.17 -63.23
C HIS A 666 10.40 8.16 -63.58
N ASP A 667 10.02 6.88 -63.67
CA ASP A 667 10.37 6.02 -64.82
C ASP A 667 9.67 4.65 -64.67
N TYR A 668 8.64 4.48 -65.50
CA TYR A 668 8.12 3.19 -65.92
C TYR A 668 8.86 2.77 -67.20
N MET A 669 9.27 1.51 -67.25
CA MET A 669 9.36 0.59 -68.41
C MET A 669 10.74 -0.07 -68.68
N THR A 670 10.71 -1.41 -68.55
CA THR A 670 11.36 -2.48 -69.36
C THR A 670 12.89 -2.45 -69.49
N ILE A 671 13.65 -3.54 -69.35
CA ILE A 671 13.65 -4.90 -69.97
C ILE A 671 14.51 -5.77 -69.01
N ALA A 672 14.16 -7.01 -68.60
CA ALA A 672 14.05 -8.26 -69.36
C ALA A 672 13.20 -9.28 -68.59
#